data_AF-A0A9W8K9M0-F1
#
_entry.id   AF-A0A9W8K9M0-F1
#
_cell.length_a   1.000
_cell.length_b   1.000
_cell.length_c   1.000
_cell.angle_alpha   90.00
_cell.angle_beta   90.00
_cell.angle_gamma   90.00
#
_symmetry.space_group_name_H-M   'P 1'
#
loop_
_entity.id
_entity.type
_entity.pdbx_description
1 polymer ?
#
loop_
_entity_poly.entity_id
_entity_poly.type
_entity_poly.pdbx_seq_one_letter_code
_entity_poly.pdbx_strand_id
1 'polypeptide(L)'
;MSIAGNFSQLQRQLYLLGYSQQLPEEGVPLVSTLLKDMQASLDRVKELEDANLKLEREERTSRAGSEKYKSELHALRTENNSMRTEVLNYTRELDALRRDARGEAYKTAKAQDDLKLENMRIRAEHAETRRRLDECQKRLEARISEQDPGGRIPQIVTNRQPLAFARNTGAPVSPQPAIVDLVDLSSRRINALEEEIEHLETKLRSTGSELSATQIEVKERDLEIQRLNNEFRGANGSKFHDTDSVTRLNDQIDYLHERAETLERESREQREQFQKEKDELHKRWVHTENERVRLAERTTGSPTTSAIASPVVSGETERLRAECANIKSLYAQTRDQLQELLKSGNADTLRAREQAKSAETLLQKELNETQKTSQSTIAKLRTEVAELQTQAKDAPAFKELAKSREKQIIALTEQAGRNELKLAKLETELNKAQAGASDARESASARQAQYESTLDEYRQLIEQHRKLDRSVKQAVAEVAELKQKLDERDHKLSDLTRRCDEYRMAHKQSASELRACRRTLDNYSADLSTLRDAHANAQRDVDRLREELEQTTRLRQAVEMSKDDYKRQLLKSLSESDSHRSLVEHLQAERRALRVQVKAQFHLSQRLEQRLETLDPMYAHEPLSGELSVRLPTSLHLPPSRPRIISRTSSAAHSARSFDDTPLAEESTSSSISLP
;
A
#
# COMPACT_ATOMS: atom_id res chain seq x y z
N MET A 1 -4.04 -43.41 -84.92
CA MET A 1 -5.39 -43.05 -84.47
C MET A 1 -5.99 -42.10 -85.49
N SER A 2 -7.17 -42.44 -86.03
CA SER A 2 -7.64 -41.96 -87.33
C SER A 2 -8.03 -40.48 -87.36
N ILE A 3 -7.46 -39.72 -88.30
CA ILE A 3 -7.79 -38.31 -88.59
C ILE A 3 -9.29 -38.15 -88.90
N ALA A 4 -9.94 -39.19 -89.46
CA ALA A 4 -11.37 -39.19 -89.78
C ALA A 4 -12.29 -39.18 -88.54
N GLY A 5 -11.83 -39.72 -87.41
CA GLY A 5 -12.59 -39.69 -86.14
C GLY A 5 -12.63 -38.30 -85.52
N ASN A 6 -11.51 -37.55 -85.62
CA ASN A 6 -11.43 -36.17 -85.15
C ASN A 6 -12.21 -35.21 -86.04
N PHE A 7 -12.24 -35.46 -87.36
CA PHE A 7 -12.98 -34.63 -88.32
C PHE A 7 -14.49 -34.60 -88.07
N SER A 8 -15.09 -35.79 -87.93
CA SER A 8 -16.53 -35.93 -87.69
C SER A 8 -16.96 -35.39 -86.32
N GLN A 9 -16.07 -35.44 -85.32
CA GLN A 9 -16.30 -34.85 -84.00
C GLN A 9 -16.22 -33.31 -84.02
N LEU A 10 -15.23 -32.76 -84.74
CA LEU A 10 -15.08 -31.31 -84.95
C LEU A 10 -16.26 -30.73 -85.73
N GLN A 11 -16.72 -31.43 -86.77
CA GLN A 11 -17.85 -31.00 -87.59
C GLN A 11 -19.16 -30.99 -86.79
N ARG A 12 -19.35 -31.94 -85.87
CA ARG A 12 -20.47 -31.91 -84.91
C ARG A 12 -20.36 -30.73 -83.94
N GLN A 13 -19.18 -30.42 -83.43
CA GLN A 13 -18.97 -29.27 -82.53
C GLN A 13 -19.23 -27.94 -83.24
N LEU A 14 -18.76 -27.78 -84.49
CA LEU A 14 -19.05 -26.61 -85.32
C LEU A 14 -20.54 -26.48 -85.63
N TYR A 15 -21.20 -27.60 -85.94
CA TYR A 15 -22.65 -27.63 -86.14
C TYR A 15 -23.43 -27.19 -84.89
N LEU A 16 -23.01 -27.62 -83.70
CA LEU A 16 -23.58 -27.17 -82.42
C LEU A 16 -23.35 -25.67 -82.16
N LEU A 17 -22.26 -25.11 -82.67
CA LEU A 17 -21.98 -23.67 -82.65
C LEU A 17 -22.72 -22.89 -83.76
N GLY A 18 -23.53 -23.56 -84.58
CA GLY A 18 -24.34 -22.96 -85.64
C GLY A 18 -23.67 -22.88 -87.01
N TYR A 19 -22.45 -23.42 -87.17
CA TYR A 19 -21.75 -23.44 -88.46
C TYR A 19 -22.15 -24.69 -89.26
N SER A 20 -22.95 -24.51 -90.32
CA SER A 20 -23.45 -25.60 -91.17
C SER A 20 -22.59 -25.90 -92.41
N GLN A 21 -21.60 -25.06 -92.71
CA GLN A 21 -20.75 -25.19 -93.90
C GLN A 21 -19.76 -26.35 -93.74
N GLN A 22 -19.63 -27.18 -94.78
CA GLN A 22 -18.70 -28.32 -94.76
C GLN A 22 -17.25 -27.82 -94.78
N LEU A 23 -16.47 -28.22 -93.77
CA LEU A 23 -15.08 -27.83 -93.62
C LEU A 23 -14.20 -28.69 -94.55
N PRO A 24 -13.34 -28.11 -95.41
CA PRO A 24 -12.39 -28.90 -96.20
C PRO A 24 -11.39 -29.61 -95.27
N GLU A 25 -10.96 -30.83 -95.63
CA GLU A 25 -10.09 -31.67 -94.80
C GLU A 25 -8.76 -30.98 -94.43
N GLU A 26 -8.25 -30.09 -95.28
CA GLU A 26 -7.03 -29.30 -95.04
C GLU A 26 -7.18 -28.26 -93.91
N GLY A 27 -8.40 -27.75 -93.65
CA GLY A 27 -8.66 -26.71 -92.65
C GLY A 27 -8.90 -27.24 -91.23
N VAL A 28 -9.07 -28.55 -91.08
CA VAL A 28 -9.40 -29.25 -89.83
C VAL A 28 -8.40 -29.00 -88.70
N PRO A 29 -7.06 -29.11 -88.90
CA PRO A 29 -6.10 -28.87 -87.82
C PRO A 29 -6.15 -27.42 -87.33
N LEU A 30 -6.30 -26.43 -88.22
CA LEU A 30 -6.35 -25.02 -87.87
C LEU A 30 -7.60 -24.67 -87.03
N VAL A 31 -8.76 -25.18 -87.45
CA VAL A 31 -10.01 -24.95 -86.70
C VAL A 31 -10.00 -25.69 -85.36
N SER A 32 -9.39 -26.88 -85.31
CA SER A 32 -9.19 -27.60 -84.04
C SER A 32 -8.28 -26.83 -83.07
N THR A 33 -7.19 -26.22 -83.56
CA THR A 33 -6.33 -25.39 -82.72
C THR A 33 -7.05 -24.13 -82.25
N LEU A 34 -7.79 -23.44 -83.13
CA LEU A 34 -8.56 -22.26 -82.76
C LEU A 34 -9.63 -22.55 -81.71
N LEU A 35 -10.35 -23.67 -81.82
CA LEU A 35 -11.35 -24.05 -80.82
C LEU A 35 -10.70 -24.42 -79.47
N LYS A 36 -9.53 -25.07 -79.48
CA LYS A 36 -8.76 -25.33 -78.26
C LYS A 36 -8.28 -24.04 -77.60
N ASP A 37 -7.77 -23.10 -78.40
CA ASP A 37 -7.31 -21.80 -77.90
C ASP A 37 -8.47 -20.96 -77.38
N MET A 38 -9.61 -20.98 -78.06
CA MET A 38 -10.84 -20.32 -77.59
C MET A 38 -11.36 -20.94 -76.30
N GLN A 39 -11.35 -22.27 -76.19
CA GLN A 39 -11.74 -22.97 -74.97
C GLN A 39 -10.78 -22.63 -73.81
N ALA A 40 -9.47 -22.64 -74.05
CA ALA A 40 -8.48 -22.21 -73.06
C ALA A 40 -8.66 -20.74 -72.66
N SER A 41 -9.04 -19.86 -73.59
CA SER A 41 -9.33 -18.45 -73.29
C SER A 41 -10.59 -18.29 -72.43
N LEU A 42 -11.64 -19.07 -72.68
CA LEU A 42 -12.88 -19.08 -71.89
C LEU A 42 -12.64 -19.63 -70.48
N ASP A 43 -11.88 -20.71 -70.36
CA ASP A 43 -11.51 -21.27 -69.07
C ASP A 43 -10.67 -20.27 -68.27
N ARG A 44 -9.75 -19.54 -68.92
CA ARG A 44 -8.98 -18.47 -68.29
C ARG A 44 -9.83 -17.26 -67.88
N VAL A 45 -10.85 -16.91 -68.66
CA VAL A 45 -11.81 -15.85 -68.27
C VAL A 45 -12.59 -16.28 -67.03
N LYS A 46 -13.07 -17.53 -66.97
CA LYS A 46 -13.75 -18.05 -65.77
C LYS A 46 -12.84 -18.07 -64.54
N GLU A 47 -11.58 -18.49 -64.70
CA GLU A 47 -10.59 -18.44 -63.62
C GLU A 47 -10.38 -17.00 -63.11
N LEU A 48 -10.32 -16.03 -64.02
CA LEU A 48 -10.19 -14.61 -63.67
C LEU A 48 -11.45 -14.07 -62.99
N GLU A 49 -12.65 -14.46 -63.43
CA GLU A 49 -13.91 -14.11 -62.78
C GLU A 49 -13.98 -14.66 -61.35
N ASP A 50 -13.63 -15.94 -61.16
CA ASP A 50 -13.58 -16.58 -59.84
C ASP A 50 -12.54 -15.92 -58.93
N ALA A 51 -11.37 -15.57 -59.48
CA ALA A 51 -10.34 -14.83 -58.75
C ALA A 51 -10.81 -13.43 -58.35
N ASN A 52 -11.50 -12.71 -59.25
CA ASN A 52 -12.04 -11.39 -58.98
C ASN A 52 -13.12 -11.45 -57.88
N LEU A 53 -14.00 -12.46 -57.93
CA LEU A 53 -14.99 -12.69 -56.86
C LEU A 53 -14.36 -13.04 -55.52
N LYS A 54 -13.19 -13.69 -55.50
CA LYS A 54 -12.44 -13.91 -54.25
C LYS A 54 -11.83 -12.60 -53.73
N LEU A 55 -11.20 -11.82 -54.61
CA LEU A 55 -10.62 -10.52 -54.27
C LEU A 55 -11.68 -9.53 -53.76
N GLU A 56 -12.87 -9.47 -54.37
CA GLU A 56 -13.96 -8.63 -53.87
C GLU A 56 -14.42 -9.03 -52.45
N ARG A 57 -14.44 -10.34 -52.14
CA ARG A 57 -14.79 -10.82 -50.80
C ARG A 57 -13.71 -10.45 -49.79
N GLU A 58 -12.44 -10.63 -50.14
CA GLU A 58 -11.29 -10.24 -49.32
C GLU A 58 -11.21 -8.72 -49.11
N GLU A 59 -11.55 -7.93 -50.12
CA GLU A 59 -11.62 -6.48 -50.00
C GLU A 59 -12.74 -6.06 -49.03
N ARG A 60 -13.92 -6.69 -49.12
CA ARG A 60 -15.04 -6.41 -48.19
C ARG A 60 -14.68 -6.76 -46.75
N THR A 61 -14.01 -7.89 -46.51
CA THR A 61 -13.57 -8.27 -45.16
C THR A 61 -12.47 -7.34 -44.64
N SER A 62 -11.51 -6.96 -45.50
CA SER A 62 -10.45 -6.00 -45.17
C SER A 62 -11.00 -4.61 -44.85
N ARG A 63 -11.99 -4.12 -45.62
CA ARG A 63 -12.71 -2.87 -45.36
C ARG A 63 -13.45 -2.93 -44.02
N ALA A 64 -14.18 -4.01 -43.75
CA ALA A 64 -14.88 -4.19 -42.48
C ALA A 64 -13.92 -4.24 -41.27
N GLY A 65 -12.75 -4.88 -41.42
CA GLY A 65 -11.69 -4.85 -40.40
C GLY A 65 -11.15 -3.43 -40.18
N SER A 66 -10.90 -2.70 -41.26
CA SER A 66 -10.41 -1.31 -41.21
C SER A 66 -11.40 -0.36 -40.56
N GLU A 67 -12.71 -0.53 -40.77
CA GLU A 67 -13.75 0.28 -40.13
C GLU A 67 -13.81 0.06 -38.61
N LYS A 68 -13.64 -1.18 -38.14
CA LYS A 68 -13.54 -1.48 -36.71
C LYS A 68 -12.36 -0.73 -36.09
N TYR A 69 -11.18 -0.81 -36.68
CA TYR A 69 -10.00 -0.08 -36.18
C TYR A 69 -10.20 1.44 -36.20
N LYS A 70 -10.85 2.00 -37.23
CA LYS A 70 -11.18 3.43 -37.26
C LYS A 70 -12.12 3.82 -36.11
N SER A 71 -13.12 2.98 -35.81
CA SER A 71 -14.07 3.23 -34.72
C SER A 71 -13.41 3.16 -33.34
N GLU A 72 -12.54 2.18 -33.11
CA GLU A 72 -11.75 2.04 -31.87
C GLU A 72 -10.79 3.21 -31.71
N LEU A 73 -10.12 3.62 -32.78
CA LEU A 73 -9.20 4.76 -32.77
C LEU A 73 -9.93 6.08 -32.50
N HIS A 74 -11.17 6.24 -32.98
CA HIS A 74 -12.01 7.38 -32.62
C HIS A 74 -12.40 7.34 -31.13
N ALA A 75 -12.82 6.19 -30.61
CA ALA A 75 -13.17 6.02 -29.20
C ALA A 75 -11.98 6.34 -28.27
N LEU A 76 -10.79 5.82 -28.58
CA LEU A 76 -9.57 6.11 -27.84
C LEU A 76 -9.20 7.59 -27.90
N ARG A 77 -9.41 8.27 -29.04
CA ARG A 77 -9.19 9.73 -29.14
C ARG A 77 -10.15 10.50 -28.25
N THR A 78 -11.42 10.12 -28.21
CA THR A 78 -12.41 10.76 -27.34
C THR A 78 -12.10 10.56 -25.86
N GLU A 79 -11.70 9.34 -25.47
CA GLU A 79 -11.29 9.02 -24.11
C GLU A 79 -10.02 9.79 -23.72
N ASN A 80 -9.01 9.82 -24.59
CA ASN A 80 -7.77 10.56 -24.35
C ASN A 80 -8.04 12.06 -24.15
N ASN A 81 -8.94 12.63 -24.94
CA ASN A 81 -9.35 14.02 -24.78
C ASN A 81 -10.11 14.25 -23.45
N SER A 82 -11.00 13.34 -23.05
CA SER A 82 -11.68 13.40 -21.74
C SER A 82 -10.66 13.39 -20.60
N MET A 83 -9.74 12.42 -20.60
CA MET A 83 -8.70 12.30 -19.58
C MET A 83 -7.82 13.56 -19.52
N ARG A 84 -7.45 14.15 -20.67
CA ARG A 84 -6.71 15.42 -20.69
C ARG A 84 -7.48 16.55 -20.00
N THR A 85 -8.79 16.65 -20.24
CA THR A 85 -9.62 17.67 -19.59
C THR A 85 -9.76 17.43 -18.08
N GLU A 86 -9.90 16.18 -17.65
CA GLU A 86 -9.94 15.80 -16.23
C GLU A 86 -8.62 16.13 -15.53
N VAL A 87 -7.47 15.78 -16.12
CA VAL A 87 -6.15 16.12 -15.59
C VAL A 87 -5.98 17.63 -15.43
N LEU A 88 -6.44 18.42 -16.41
CA LEU A 88 -6.41 19.88 -16.31
C LEU A 88 -7.29 20.39 -15.16
N ASN A 89 -8.47 19.81 -14.96
CA ASN A 89 -9.36 20.19 -13.86
C ASN A 89 -8.76 19.83 -12.49
N TYR A 90 -8.26 18.61 -12.33
CA TYR A 90 -7.59 18.20 -11.08
C TYR A 90 -6.36 19.07 -10.79
N THR A 91 -5.60 19.46 -11.81
CA THR A 91 -4.46 20.38 -11.62
C THR A 91 -4.92 21.75 -11.11
N ARG A 92 -6.02 22.30 -11.66
CA ARG A 92 -6.59 23.58 -11.21
C ARG A 92 -7.11 23.50 -9.78
N GLU A 93 -7.83 22.42 -9.43
CA GLU A 93 -8.35 22.18 -8.09
C GLU A 93 -7.21 22.05 -7.07
N LEU A 94 -6.18 21.29 -7.42
CA LEU A 94 -5.01 21.09 -6.56
C LEU A 94 -4.23 22.39 -6.35
N ASP A 95 -4.10 23.22 -7.39
CA ASP A 95 -3.51 24.56 -7.26
C ASP A 95 -4.37 25.51 -6.44
N ALA A 96 -5.71 25.42 -6.52
CA ALA A 96 -6.61 26.18 -5.66
C ALA A 96 -6.44 25.77 -4.18
N LEU A 97 -6.49 24.47 -3.89
CA LEU A 97 -6.28 23.93 -2.55
C LEU A 97 -4.91 24.32 -1.97
N ARG A 98 -3.85 24.31 -2.79
CA ARG A 98 -2.52 24.76 -2.38
C ARG A 98 -2.50 26.25 -2.04
N ARG A 99 -3.19 27.10 -2.81
CA ARG A 99 -3.31 28.54 -2.51
C ARG A 99 -4.08 28.76 -1.21
N ASP A 100 -5.19 28.06 -1.00
CA ASP A 100 -6.02 28.17 0.20
C ASP A 100 -5.25 27.69 1.43
N ALA A 101 -4.57 26.55 1.36
CA ALA A 101 -3.74 26.03 2.44
C ALA A 101 -2.59 27.00 2.81
N ARG A 102 -1.94 27.63 1.82
CA ARG A 102 -0.94 28.68 2.09
C ARG A 102 -1.56 29.91 2.74
N GLY A 103 -2.77 30.30 2.31
CA GLY A 103 -3.52 31.40 2.92
C GLY A 103 -3.87 31.13 4.38
N GLU A 104 -4.37 29.94 4.70
CA GLU A 104 -4.67 29.52 6.07
C GLU A 104 -3.40 29.38 6.93
N ALA A 105 -2.31 28.85 6.38
CA ALA A 105 -1.03 28.80 7.07
C ALA A 105 -0.52 30.21 7.42
N TYR A 106 -0.67 31.17 6.51
CA TYR A 106 -0.31 32.56 6.77
C TYR A 106 -1.20 33.20 7.86
N LYS A 107 -2.52 32.98 7.81
CA LYS A 107 -3.45 33.48 8.83
C LYS A 107 -3.15 32.92 10.22
N THR A 108 -2.89 31.62 10.31
CA THR A 108 -2.57 30.94 11.58
C THR A 108 -1.22 31.38 12.13
N ALA A 109 -0.19 31.55 11.28
CA ALA A 109 1.10 32.10 11.68
C ALA A 109 0.96 33.52 12.25
N LYS A 110 0.19 34.38 11.57
CA LYS A 110 -0.09 35.74 12.06
C LYS A 110 -0.82 35.73 13.41
N ALA A 111 -1.87 34.91 13.55
CA ALA A 111 -2.59 34.77 14.82
C ALA A 111 -1.68 34.26 15.95
N GLN A 112 -0.75 33.36 15.63
CA GLN A 112 0.23 32.86 16.59
C GLN A 112 1.18 33.98 17.04
N ASP A 113 1.64 34.83 16.13
CA ASP A 113 2.51 35.97 16.47
C ASP A 113 1.77 37.03 17.29
N ASP A 114 0.50 37.31 16.98
CA ASP A 114 -0.36 38.18 17.78
C ASP A 114 -0.53 37.64 19.21
N LEU A 115 -0.76 36.33 19.36
CA LEU A 115 -0.83 35.68 20.68
C LEU A 115 0.49 35.72 21.43
N LYS A 116 1.64 35.58 20.76
CA LYS A 116 2.96 35.73 21.40
C LYS A 116 3.16 37.16 21.92
N LEU A 117 2.79 38.17 21.14
CA LEU A 117 2.86 39.57 21.54
C LEU A 117 1.99 39.83 22.77
N GLU A 118 0.75 39.34 22.78
CA GLU A 118 -0.14 39.50 23.93
C GLU A 118 0.38 38.73 25.17
N ASN A 119 0.94 37.53 25.00
CA ASN A 119 1.56 36.79 26.09
C ASN A 119 2.76 37.54 26.70
N MET A 120 3.61 38.16 25.86
CA MET A 120 4.70 39.00 26.33
C MET A 120 4.18 40.20 27.12
N ARG A 121 3.08 40.82 26.67
CA ARG A 121 2.43 41.92 27.38
C ARG A 121 1.91 41.50 28.76
N ILE A 122 1.16 40.40 28.82
CA ILE A 122 0.62 39.84 30.08
C ILE A 122 1.76 39.48 31.05
N ARG A 123 2.88 38.92 30.56
CA ARG A 123 4.06 38.66 31.40
C ARG A 123 4.66 39.94 31.98
N ALA A 124 4.72 41.02 31.20
CA ALA A 124 5.20 42.30 31.68
C ALA A 124 4.27 42.89 32.75
N GLU A 125 2.95 42.83 32.55
CA GLU A 125 1.94 43.25 33.53
C GLU A 125 2.02 42.41 34.82
N HIS A 126 2.22 41.09 34.72
CA HIS A 126 2.44 40.21 35.87
C HIS A 126 3.73 40.55 36.63
N ALA A 127 4.82 40.88 35.92
CA ALA A 127 6.05 41.31 36.55
C ALA A 127 5.86 42.64 37.30
N GLU A 128 5.11 43.58 36.74
CA GLU A 128 4.81 44.86 37.38
C GLU A 128 3.91 44.70 38.62
N THR A 129 2.83 43.93 38.51
CA THR A 129 1.94 43.64 39.65
C THR A 129 2.68 42.94 40.79
N ARG A 130 3.61 42.03 40.47
CA ARG A 130 4.48 41.40 41.47
C ARG A 130 5.40 42.40 42.16
N ARG A 131 6.03 43.32 41.42
CA ARG A 131 6.83 44.42 42.01
C ARG A 131 6.00 45.30 42.94
N ARG A 132 4.77 45.66 42.54
CA ARG A 132 3.84 46.45 43.39
C ARG A 132 3.46 45.69 44.67
N LEU A 133 3.25 44.37 44.60
CA LEU A 133 2.99 43.53 45.76
C LEU A 133 4.19 43.51 46.72
N ASP A 134 5.40 43.30 46.18
CA ASP A 134 6.64 43.30 46.95
C ASP A 134 6.88 44.67 47.63
N GLU A 135 6.59 45.78 46.95
CA GLU A 135 6.64 47.12 47.54
C GLU A 135 5.61 47.32 48.65
N CYS A 136 4.37 46.85 48.47
CA CYS A 136 3.34 46.90 49.51
C CYS A 136 3.74 46.06 50.72
N GLN A 137 4.29 44.87 50.49
CA GLN A 137 4.79 44.00 51.56
C GLN A 137 5.93 44.67 52.33
N LYS A 138 6.93 45.24 51.64
CA LYS A 138 8.01 46.02 52.28
C LYS A 138 7.49 47.20 53.09
N ARG A 139 6.46 47.92 52.62
CA ARG A 139 5.82 49.01 53.37
C ARG A 139 5.10 48.51 54.62
N LEU A 140 4.45 47.34 54.56
CA LEU A 140 3.82 46.70 55.71
C LEU A 140 4.87 46.25 56.73
N GLU A 141 5.95 45.61 56.29
CA GLU A 141 7.07 45.20 57.13
C GLU A 141 7.74 46.41 57.80
N ALA A 142 7.93 47.51 57.07
CA ALA A 142 8.45 48.76 57.63
C ALA A 142 7.51 49.36 58.70
N ARG A 143 6.19 49.37 58.48
CA ARG A 143 5.20 49.83 59.47
C ARG A 143 5.17 48.95 60.72
N ILE A 144 5.27 47.63 60.57
CA ILE A 144 5.37 46.70 61.70
C ILE A 144 6.66 46.99 62.49
N SER A 145 7.77 47.29 61.80
CA SER A 145 9.05 47.61 62.43
C SER A 145 9.05 48.98 63.13
N GLU A 146 8.28 49.96 62.65
CA GLU A 146 8.15 51.30 63.26
C GLU A 146 7.22 51.34 64.47
N GLN A 147 6.36 50.33 64.66
CA GLN A 147 5.34 50.32 65.72
C GLN A 147 5.76 49.58 67.01
N ASP A 148 7.04 49.26 67.19
CA ASP A 148 7.48 48.49 68.36
C ASP A 148 8.88 48.89 68.90
N PRO A 149 8.97 49.84 69.86
CA PRO A 149 10.10 49.90 70.78
C PRO A 149 9.81 49.23 72.13
N GLY A 150 8.65 48.57 72.32
CA GLY A 150 8.37 47.98 73.62
C GLY A 150 6.99 47.37 73.75
N GLY A 151 6.84 46.13 73.28
CA GLY A 151 5.64 45.37 73.59
C GLY A 151 5.78 43.93 73.15
N ARG A 152 6.17 43.05 74.09
CA ARG A 152 5.97 41.60 73.93
C ARG A 152 4.50 41.33 73.64
N ILE A 153 4.14 41.14 72.37
CA ILE A 153 2.88 40.51 71.99
C ILE A 153 3.23 39.09 71.50
N PRO A 154 2.52 38.06 72.00
CA PRO A 154 2.96 36.69 71.88
C PRO A 154 2.96 36.26 70.42
N GLN A 155 4.01 35.54 70.06
CA GLN A 155 4.06 34.67 68.91
C GLN A 155 2.77 33.83 68.89
N ILE A 156 1.77 34.25 68.09
CA ILE A 156 0.64 33.39 67.75
C ILE A 156 1.27 32.28 66.92
N VAL A 157 1.63 31.20 67.61
CA VAL A 157 1.73 29.87 67.03
C VAL A 157 0.37 29.63 66.40
N THR A 158 0.23 30.00 65.12
CA THR A 158 -0.87 29.50 64.31
C THR A 158 -0.61 28.01 64.22
N ASN A 159 -1.25 27.29 65.14
CA ASN A 159 -1.47 25.88 65.13
C ASN A 159 -2.35 25.60 63.90
N ARG A 160 -1.75 25.67 62.71
CA ARG A 160 -2.29 25.02 61.53
C ARG A 160 -2.02 23.54 61.76
N GLN A 161 -2.95 22.88 62.45
CA GLN A 161 -3.23 21.50 62.11
C GLN A 161 -3.33 21.44 60.58
N PRO A 162 -2.57 20.57 59.90
CA PRO A 162 -2.96 20.20 58.56
C PRO A 162 -4.31 19.53 58.70
N LEU A 163 -5.38 20.24 58.33
CA LEU A 163 -6.59 19.58 57.89
C LEU A 163 -6.12 18.61 56.80
N ALA A 164 -6.30 17.32 57.08
CA ALA A 164 -6.08 16.26 56.13
C ALA A 164 -7.07 16.43 54.98
N PHE A 165 -6.75 17.30 54.02
CA PHE A 165 -7.20 17.12 52.66
C PHE A 165 -6.32 16.03 52.07
N ALA A 166 -6.97 14.92 51.73
CA ALA A 166 -6.43 13.85 50.92
C ALA A 166 -5.75 14.44 49.68
N ARG A 167 -4.42 14.56 49.73
CA ARG A 167 -3.60 15.01 48.61
C ARG A 167 -3.04 13.79 47.91
N ASN A 168 -3.88 13.16 47.09
CA ASN A 168 -3.38 12.49 45.89
C ASN A 168 -3.07 13.60 44.89
N THR A 169 -1.80 14.00 44.78
CA THR A 169 -1.12 14.45 43.54
C THR A 169 0.26 15.04 43.86
N GLY A 170 1.28 14.35 43.34
CA GLY A 170 2.62 14.81 42.91
C GLY A 170 3.23 16.06 43.54
N ALA A 171 4.26 15.85 44.37
CA ALA A 171 5.39 16.77 44.38
C ALA A 171 6.21 16.56 43.09
N PRO A 172 6.80 17.62 42.49
CA PRO A 172 7.72 17.46 41.37
C PRO A 172 9.02 16.87 41.92
N VAL A 173 9.21 15.58 41.68
CA VAL A 173 10.52 14.93 41.86
C VAL A 173 11.46 15.59 40.85
N SER A 174 12.49 16.29 41.33
CA SER A 174 13.58 16.70 40.45
C SER A 174 14.16 15.43 39.82
N PRO A 175 14.22 15.31 38.48
CA PRO A 175 14.68 14.09 37.85
C PRO A 175 16.13 13.82 38.26
N GLN A 176 16.40 12.57 38.67
CA GLN A 176 17.75 12.12 39.00
C GLN A 176 18.67 12.32 37.79
N PRO A 177 19.93 12.76 37.97
CA PRO A 177 20.84 13.10 36.87
C PRO A 177 21.03 11.98 35.84
N ALA A 178 21.00 10.71 36.27
CA ALA A 178 21.12 9.55 35.38
C ALA A 178 19.91 9.36 34.42
N ILE A 179 18.72 9.87 34.78
CA ILE A 179 17.53 9.82 33.92
C ILE A 179 17.60 10.91 32.85
N VAL A 180 18.18 12.07 33.19
CA VAL A 180 18.41 13.17 32.24
C VAL A 180 19.43 12.74 31.17
N ASP A 181 20.51 12.07 31.56
CA ASP A 181 21.53 11.59 30.61
C ASP A 181 20.98 10.54 29.63
N LEU A 182 20.06 9.67 30.07
CA LEU A 182 19.42 8.66 29.21
C LEU A 182 18.40 9.29 28.26
N VAL A 183 17.66 10.29 28.72
CA VAL A 183 16.74 11.08 27.88
C VAL A 183 17.53 11.90 26.86
N ASP A 184 18.67 12.46 27.23
CA ASP A 184 19.54 13.20 26.30
C ASP A 184 20.22 12.27 25.28
N LEU A 185 20.67 11.08 25.69
CA LEU A 185 21.22 10.06 24.78
C LEU A 185 20.18 9.54 23.80
N SER A 186 18.97 9.25 24.27
CA SER A 186 17.87 8.83 23.40
C SER A 186 17.42 9.96 22.47
N SER A 187 17.37 11.21 22.94
CA SER A 187 17.08 12.37 22.10
C SER A 187 18.15 12.60 21.02
N ARG A 188 19.43 12.47 21.37
CA ARG A 188 20.53 12.52 20.37
C ARG A 188 20.44 11.39 19.36
N ARG A 189 20.06 10.19 19.79
CA ARG A 189 19.88 9.04 18.90
C ARG A 189 18.67 9.22 17.98
N ILE A 190 17.57 9.76 18.50
CA ILE A 190 16.37 10.09 17.72
C ILE A 190 16.74 11.14 16.66
N ASN A 191 17.37 12.24 17.04
CA ASN A 191 17.79 13.28 16.09
C ASN A 191 18.73 12.73 15.00
N ALA A 192 19.69 11.88 15.36
CA ALA A 192 20.59 11.26 14.38
C ALA A 192 19.86 10.32 13.40
N LEU A 193 18.84 9.60 13.88
CA LEU A 193 18.00 8.77 13.02
C LEU A 193 17.06 9.61 12.15
N GLU A 194 16.57 10.73 12.65
CA GLU A 194 15.76 11.69 11.88
C GLU A 194 16.58 12.34 10.75
N GLU A 195 17.83 12.75 11.03
CA GLU A 195 18.76 13.25 10.01
C GLU A 195 19.08 12.18 8.94
N GLU A 196 19.26 10.92 9.35
CA GLU A 196 19.50 9.81 8.42
C GLU A 196 18.28 9.50 7.54
N ILE A 197 17.07 9.58 8.12
CA ILE A 197 15.80 9.48 7.37
C ILE A 197 15.69 10.63 6.36
N GLU A 198 15.96 11.87 6.76
CA GLU A 198 15.92 13.03 5.87
C GLU A 198 16.93 12.91 4.72
N HIS A 199 18.13 12.40 5.00
CA HIS A 199 19.14 12.09 3.98
C HIS A 199 18.72 10.97 3.01
N LEU A 200 18.09 9.92 3.53
CA LEU A 200 17.58 8.83 2.69
C LEU A 200 16.40 9.28 1.82
N GLU A 201 15.52 10.13 2.34
CA GLU A 201 14.41 10.69 1.57
C GLU A 201 14.89 11.65 0.47
N THR A 202 15.89 12.50 0.76
CA THR A 202 16.49 13.38 -0.25
C THR A 202 17.19 12.57 -1.34
N LYS A 203 17.92 11.50 -0.98
CA LYS A 203 18.47 10.56 -1.96
C LYS A 203 17.39 9.88 -2.79
N LEU A 204 16.31 9.41 -2.17
CA LEU A 204 15.19 8.79 -2.89
C LEU A 204 14.51 9.76 -3.86
N ARG A 205 14.36 11.03 -3.47
CA ARG A 205 13.87 12.10 -4.34
C ARG A 205 14.81 12.35 -5.53
N SER A 206 16.13 12.38 -5.29
CA SER A 206 17.14 12.53 -6.34
C SER A 206 17.10 11.36 -7.33
N THR A 207 17.19 10.12 -6.85
CA THR A 207 17.18 8.93 -7.72
C THR A 207 15.85 8.77 -8.45
N GLY A 208 14.73 9.13 -7.82
CA GLY A 208 13.43 9.17 -8.49
C GLY A 208 13.38 10.20 -9.62
N SER A 209 14.01 11.36 -9.46
CA SER A 209 14.11 12.38 -10.51
C SER A 209 15.02 11.94 -11.67
N GLU A 210 16.14 11.29 -11.38
CA GLU A 210 17.07 10.72 -12.36
C GLU A 210 16.42 9.57 -13.15
N LEU A 211 15.65 8.71 -12.47
CA LEU A 211 14.88 7.65 -13.12
C LEU A 211 13.80 8.22 -14.04
N SER A 212 13.09 9.27 -13.60
CA SER A 212 12.12 9.95 -14.46
C SER A 212 12.79 10.59 -15.69
N ALA A 213 13.97 11.18 -15.54
CA ALA A 213 14.71 11.79 -16.65
C ALA A 213 15.18 10.74 -17.66
N THR A 214 15.76 9.63 -17.20
CA THR A 214 16.17 8.52 -18.07
C THR A 214 14.97 7.87 -18.76
N GLN A 215 13.81 7.78 -18.09
CA GLN A 215 12.59 7.27 -18.72
C GLN A 215 12.02 8.19 -19.80
N ILE A 216 12.19 9.51 -19.68
CA ILE A 216 11.86 10.46 -20.74
C ILE A 216 12.80 10.25 -21.94
N GLU A 217 14.10 10.13 -21.68
CA GLU A 217 15.11 9.91 -22.73
C GLU A 217 14.89 8.59 -23.50
N VAL A 218 14.50 7.52 -22.80
CA VAL A 218 14.12 6.24 -23.43
C VAL A 218 12.90 6.42 -24.34
N LYS A 219 11.87 7.16 -23.90
CA LYS A 219 10.68 7.43 -24.73
C LYS A 219 11.02 8.24 -25.98
N GLU A 220 11.93 9.21 -25.87
CA GLU A 220 12.40 9.99 -27.03
C GLU A 220 13.17 9.10 -28.02
N ARG A 221 14.03 8.21 -27.53
CA ARG A 221 14.72 7.21 -28.36
C ARG A 221 13.73 6.27 -29.06
N ASP A 222 12.70 5.80 -28.37
CA ASP A 222 11.68 4.93 -28.96
C ASP A 222 10.90 5.63 -30.07
N LEU A 223 10.58 6.93 -29.89
CA LEU A 223 9.94 7.74 -30.93
C LEU A 223 10.85 7.93 -32.15
N GLU A 224 12.16 8.11 -31.94
CA GLU A 224 13.13 8.21 -33.04
C GLU A 224 13.33 6.87 -33.76
N ILE A 225 13.38 5.75 -33.04
CA ILE A 225 13.40 4.41 -33.63
C ILE A 225 12.14 4.17 -34.47
N GLN A 226 10.97 4.64 -34.00
CA GLN A 226 9.73 4.58 -34.79
C GLN A 226 9.81 5.47 -36.04
N ARG A 227 10.36 6.69 -35.94
CA ARG A 227 10.59 7.59 -37.08
C ARG A 227 11.50 6.92 -38.12
N LEU A 228 12.64 6.40 -37.69
CA LEU A 228 13.62 5.72 -38.54
C LEU A 228 13.02 4.45 -39.17
N ASN A 229 12.26 3.64 -38.42
CA ASN A 229 11.58 2.47 -38.97
C ASN A 229 10.51 2.85 -40.01
N ASN A 230 9.83 3.98 -39.82
CA ASN A 230 8.85 4.48 -40.79
C ASN A 230 9.53 5.01 -42.07
N GLU A 231 10.66 5.72 -41.95
CA GLU A 231 11.49 6.12 -43.09
C GLU A 231 12.05 4.91 -43.84
N PHE A 232 12.53 3.89 -43.12
CA PHE A 232 13.06 2.67 -43.71
C PHE A 232 11.98 1.82 -44.42
N ARG A 233 10.74 1.81 -43.89
CA ARG A 233 9.59 1.17 -44.56
C ARG A 233 9.06 1.97 -45.75
N GLY A 234 9.21 3.31 -45.74
CA GLY A 234 8.82 4.19 -46.85
C GLY A 234 9.78 4.15 -48.05
N ALA A 235 11.01 3.68 -47.85
CA ALA A 235 12.09 3.73 -48.86
C ALA A 235 12.32 2.41 -49.62
N ASN A 236 11.30 1.55 -49.78
CA ASN A 236 11.38 0.45 -50.74
C ASN A 236 11.07 0.96 -52.16
N GLY A 237 12.07 1.52 -52.85
CA GLY A 237 11.92 1.71 -54.30
C GLY A 237 12.87 2.62 -55.09
N SER A 238 13.85 3.32 -54.50
CA SER A 238 14.76 4.16 -55.31
C SER A 238 16.21 3.76 -55.14
N LYS A 239 16.73 3.07 -56.18
CA LYS A 239 18.17 2.89 -56.39
C LYS A 239 18.79 4.25 -56.68
N PHE A 240 19.35 4.90 -55.67
CA PHE A 240 20.32 5.98 -55.86
C PHE A 240 21.70 5.43 -55.50
N HIS A 241 22.43 4.95 -56.51
CA HIS A 241 23.86 4.73 -56.41
C HIS A 241 24.55 6.07 -56.64
N ASP A 242 24.66 6.88 -55.58
CA ASP A 242 25.65 7.95 -55.52
C ASP A 242 26.86 7.43 -54.75
N THR A 243 28.06 7.67 -55.27
CA THR A 243 29.33 7.30 -54.61
C THR A 243 29.47 7.91 -53.21
N ASP A 244 28.77 9.01 -52.94
CA ASP A 244 28.66 9.66 -51.63
C ASP A 244 27.79 8.86 -50.63
N SER A 245 26.89 8.00 -51.12
CA SER A 245 26.10 7.11 -50.26
C SER A 245 26.96 5.96 -49.74
N VAL A 246 27.92 5.48 -50.55
CA VAL A 246 28.83 4.40 -50.16
C VAL A 246 29.87 4.88 -49.16
N THR A 247 30.42 6.09 -49.34
CA THR A 247 31.31 6.70 -48.33
C THR A 247 30.58 7.03 -47.04
N ARG A 248 29.36 7.60 -47.08
CA ARG A 248 28.55 7.80 -45.87
C ARG A 248 28.15 6.49 -45.18
N LEU A 249 27.85 5.44 -45.94
CA LEU A 249 27.56 4.13 -45.37
C LEU A 249 28.81 3.52 -44.74
N ASN A 250 29.98 3.68 -45.35
CA ASN A 250 31.25 3.24 -44.74
C ASN A 250 31.57 4.03 -43.47
N ASP A 251 31.41 5.36 -43.47
CA ASP A 251 31.58 6.18 -42.26
C ASP A 251 30.58 5.79 -41.15
N GLN A 252 29.35 5.44 -41.53
CA GLN A 252 28.35 4.89 -40.60
C GLN A 252 28.70 3.50 -40.10
N ILE A 253 29.26 2.63 -40.95
CA ILE A 253 29.74 1.30 -40.55
C ILE A 253 30.92 1.42 -39.59
N ASP A 254 31.85 2.34 -39.85
CA ASP A 254 33.00 2.60 -38.99
C ASP A 254 32.55 3.18 -37.63
N TYR A 255 31.61 4.13 -37.64
CA TYR A 255 30.99 4.64 -36.41
C TYR A 255 30.25 3.54 -35.64
N LEU A 256 29.52 2.65 -36.33
CA LEU A 256 28.82 1.53 -35.70
C LEU A 256 29.79 0.49 -35.14
N HIS A 257 30.92 0.24 -35.79
CA HIS A 257 31.97 -0.63 -35.26
C HIS A 257 32.63 -0.01 -34.02
N GLU A 258 33.03 1.27 -34.08
CA GLU A 258 33.62 1.96 -32.92
C GLU A 258 32.62 2.03 -31.75
N ARG A 259 31.32 2.21 -32.06
CA ARG A 259 30.25 2.19 -31.04
C ARG A 259 30.00 0.80 -30.49
N ALA A 260 30.04 -0.24 -31.33
CA ALA A 260 29.92 -1.62 -30.89
C ALA A 260 31.10 -2.01 -29.98
N GLU A 261 32.32 -1.61 -30.32
CA GLU A 261 33.51 -1.85 -29.49
C GLU A 261 33.44 -1.12 -28.14
N THR A 262 32.95 0.12 -28.12
CA THR A 262 32.72 0.85 -26.86
C THR A 262 31.63 0.19 -26.03
N LEU A 263 30.51 -0.22 -26.62
CA LEU A 263 29.45 -0.95 -25.91
C LEU A 263 29.92 -2.32 -25.40
N GLU A 264 30.76 -3.03 -26.14
CA GLU A 264 31.37 -4.28 -25.67
C GLU A 264 32.36 -4.06 -24.52
N ARG A 265 33.04 -2.91 -24.50
CA ARG A 265 33.92 -2.51 -23.41
C ARG A 265 33.11 -2.14 -22.17
N GLU A 266 32.07 -1.32 -22.32
CA GLU A 266 31.12 -0.98 -21.25
C GLU A 266 30.42 -2.22 -20.69
N SER A 267 30.00 -3.16 -21.56
CA SER A 267 29.38 -4.42 -21.11
C SER A 267 30.36 -5.32 -20.34
N ARG A 268 31.64 -5.34 -20.74
CA ARG A 268 32.68 -6.04 -19.99
C ARG A 268 32.92 -5.39 -18.62
N GLU A 269 33.04 -4.08 -18.57
CA GLU A 269 33.23 -3.33 -17.33
C GLU A 269 32.04 -3.51 -16.37
N GLN A 270 30.81 -3.48 -16.88
CA GLN A 270 29.60 -3.76 -16.09
C GLN A 270 29.57 -5.19 -15.56
N ARG A 271 29.97 -6.19 -16.36
CA ARG A 271 30.08 -7.59 -15.88
C ARG A 271 31.16 -7.72 -14.80
N GLU A 272 32.28 -7.04 -14.94
CA GLU A 272 33.33 -7.02 -13.92
C GLU A 272 32.87 -6.32 -12.64
N GLN A 273 32.16 -5.19 -12.74
CA GLN A 273 31.56 -4.50 -11.60
C GLN A 273 30.53 -5.40 -10.90
N PHE A 274 29.62 -6.00 -11.65
CA PHE A 274 28.63 -6.94 -11.10
C PHE A 274 29.30 -8.14 -10.43
N GLN A 275 30.38 -8.66 -11.01
CA GLN A 275 31.13 -9.76 -10.41
C GLN A 275 31.85 -9.32 -9.13
N LYS A 276 32.42 -8.11 -9.09
CA LYS A 276 33.01 -7.53 -7.86
C LYS A 276 31.97 -7.32 -6.77
N GLU A 277 30.81 -6.74 -7.11
CA GLU A 277 29.70 -6.55 -6.16
C GLU A 277 29.15 -7.89 -5.66
N LYS A 278 29.01 -8.88 -6.54
CA LYS A 278 28.63 -10.25 -6.17
C LYS A 278 29.64 -10.87 -5.20
N ASP A 279 30.94 -10.70 -5.45
CA ASP A 279 31.98 -11.21 -4.56
C ASP A 279 32.02 -10.45 -3.22
N GLU A 280 31.77 -9.13 -3.22
CA GLU A 280 31.61 -8.33 -2.00
C GLU A 280 30.37 -8.73 -1.19
N LEU A 281 29.23 -8.92 -1.85
CA LEU A 281 28.01 -9.42 -1.23
C LEU A 281 28.21 -10.83 -0.69
N HIS A 282 28.94 -11.69 -1.40
CA HIS A 282 29.29 -13.01 -0.91
C HIS A 282 30.18 -12.93 0.33
N LYS A 283 31.20 -12.05 0.36
CA LYS A 283 32.02 -11.79 1.55
C LYS A 283 31.20 -11.26 2.72
N ARG A 284 30.28 -10.32 2.48
CA ARG A 284 29.38 -9.77 3.51
C ARG A 284 28.42 -10.84 4.02
N TRP A 285 27.85 -11.66 3.13
CA TRP A 285 26.98 -12.77 3.49
C TRP A 285 27.71 -13.81 4.35
N VAL A 286 28.91 -14.22 3.94
CA VAL A 286 29.77 -15.13 4.74
C VAL A 286 30.09 -14.50 6.09
N HIS A 287 30.36 -13.19 6.15
CA HIS A 287 30.61 -12.49 7.42
C HIS A 287 29.37 -12.46 8.32
N THR A 288 28.20 -12.12 7.79
CA THR A 288 26.94 -12.11 8.52
C THR A 288 26.49 -13.51 8.94
N GLU A 289 26.76 -14.52 8.12
CA GLU A 289 26.45 -15.92 8.43
C GLU A 289 27.40 -16.45 9.50
N ASN A 290 28.68 -16.10 9.47
CA ASN A 290 29.62 -16.42 10.55
C ASN A 290 29.26 -15.71 11.86
N GLU A 291 28.81 -14.45 11.81
CA GLU A 291 28.28 -13.76 13.00
C GLU A 291 26.96 -14.38 13.46
N ARG A 292 26.08 -14.82 12.55
CA ARG A 292 24.86 -15.56 12.89
C ARG A 292 25.16 -16.91 13.55
N VAL A 293 26.14 -17.65 13.04
CA VAL A 293 26.61 -18.92 13.64
C VAL A 293 27.24 -18.65 15.01
N ARG A 294 28.07 -17.61 15.17
CA ARG A 294 28.63 -17.21 16.47
C ARG A 294 27.58 -16.76 17.48
N LEU A 295 26.53 -16.09 17.00
CA LEU A 295 25.39 -15.68 17.82
C LEU A 295 24.52 -16.89 18.17
N ALA A 296 24.29 -17.82 17.25
CA ALA A 296 23.58 -19.07 17.48
C ALA A 296 24.32 -20.01 18.45
N GLU A 297 25.65 -20.07 18.39
CA GLU A 297 26.49 -20.77 19.37
C GLU A 297 26.44 -20.12 20.76
N ARG A 298 26.15 -18.81 20.84
CA ARG A 298 25.94 -18.07 22.10
C ARG A 298 24.50 -18.14 22.63
N THR A 299 23.51 -18.44 21.80
CA THR A 299 22.07 -18.37 22.17
C THR A 299 21.34 -19.71 22.13
N THR A 300 21.93 -20.75 22.76
CA THR A 300 21.25 -21.96 23.26
C THR A 300 21.08 -23.15 22.30
N GLY A 301 21.31 -24.34 22.87
CA GLY A 301 20.88 -25.60 22.29
C GLY A 301 19.37 -25.72 22.30
N SER A 302 18.78 -25.88 21.11
CA SER A 302 17.61 -26.71 20.79
C SER A 302 17.20 -26.39 19.36
N PRO A 303 17.13 -27.37 18.44
CA PRO A 303 16.74 -27.15 17.07
C PRO A 303 15.24 -27.39 16.92
N THR A 304 14.51 -26.44 16.33
CA THR A 304 13.27 -26.80 15.63
C THR A 304 12.92 -25.79 14.55
N THR A 305 12.84 -26.34 13.33
CA THR A 305 11.86 -26.02 12.28
C THR A 305 11.90 -24.66 11.59
N SER A 306 12.36 -24.66 10.34
CA SER A 306 11.72 -23.92 9.25
C SER A 306 12.29 -24.40 7.90
N ALA A 307 11.76 -25.51 7.39
CA ALA A 307 11.96 -25.94 6.01
C ALA A 307 10.62 -26.40 5.46
N ILE A 308 9.81 -25.45 4.97
CA ILE A 308 8.63 -25.76 4.14
C ILE A 308 8.63 -24.73 3.00
N ALA A 309 9.24 -25.11 1.88
CA ALA A 309 9.01 -24.52 0.57
C ALA A 309 8.65 -25.66 -0.40
N SER A 310 7.57 -25.45 -1.14
CA SER A 310 6.79 -26.45 -1.88
C SER A 310 7.59 -27.18 -2.99
N PRO A 311 7.63 -28.54 -3.02
CA PRO A 311 8.48 -29.32 -3.92
C PRO A 311 7.87 -29.63 -5.30
N VAL A 312 6.62 -29.23 -5.56
CA VAL A 312 5.87 -29.75 -6.72
C VAL A 312 6.24 -29.05 -8.04
N VAL A 313 6.62 -27.76 -8.02
CA VAL A 313 7.00 -27.02 -9.24
C VAL A 313 8.50 -27.14 -9.56
N SER A 314 9.36 -27.40 -8.56
CA SER A 314 10.80 -27.63 -8.80
C SER A 314 11.04 -28.97 -9.50
N GLY A 315 10.30 -30.02 -9.12
CA GLY A 315 10.47 -31.37 -9.68
C GLY A 315 10.27 -31.46 -11.19
N GLU A 316 9.23 -30.82 -11.75
CA GLU A 316 9.00 -30.82 -13.21
C GLU A 316 10.04 -30.00 -13.97
N THR A 317 10.46 -28.85 -13.44
CA THR A 317 11.52 -28.05 -14.08
C THR A 317 12.88 -28.75 -14.05
N GLU A 318 13.18 -29.51 -13.00
CA GLU A 318 14.38 -30.33 -12.89
C GLU A 318 14.33 -31.55 -13.82
N ARG A 319 13.15 -32.18 -13.95
CA ARG A 319 12.92 -33.28 -14.91
C ARG A 319 13.15 -32.82 -16.35
N LEU A 320 12.55 -31.69 -16.74
CA LEU A 320 12.71 -31.12 -18.08
C LEU A 320 14.15 -30.64 -18.36
N ARG A 321 14.89 -30.16 -17.34
CA ARG A 321 16.32 -29.86 -17.47
C ARG A 321 17.16 -31.13 -17.66
N ALA A 322 16.85 -32.20 -16.94
CA ALA A 322 17.53 -33.48 -17.07
C ALA A 322 17.29 -34.09 -18.47
N GLU A 323 16.07 -34.02 -18.99
CA GLU A 323 15.73 -34.44 -20.35
C GLU A 323 16.44 -33.60 -21.42
N CYS A 324 16.50 -32.27 -21.24
CA CYS A 324 17.31 -31.38 -22.10
C CYS A 324 18.80 -31.75 -22.11
N ALA A 325 19.37 -32.10 -20.96
CA ALA A 325 20.76 -32.52 -20.84
C ALA A 325 21.02 -33.86 -21.54
N ASN A 326 20.08 -34.81 -21.41
CA ASN A 326 20.18 -36.12 -22.03
C ASN A 326 20.09 -36.03 -23.57
N ILE A 327 19.18 -35.20 -24.09
CA ILE A 327 19.07 -34.93 -25.53
C ILE A 327 20.36 -34.29 -26.06
N LYS A 328 20.95 -33.31 -25.35
CA LYS A 328 22.24 -32.70 -25.73
C LYS A 328 23.39 -33.71 -25.78
N SER A 329 23.39 -34.71 -24.90
CA SER A 329 24.36 -35.80 -24.93
C SER A 329 24.21 -36.67 -26.19
N LEU A 330 22.97 -37.05 -26.52
CA LEU A 330 22.67 -37.82 -27.74
C LEU A 330 23.06 -37.07 -29.02
N TYR A 331 22.92 -35.74 -29.04
CA TYR A 331 23.41 -34.87 -30.12
C TYR A 331 24.91 -34.94 -30.33
N ALA A 332 25.67 -34.86 -29.23
CA ALA A 332 27.12 -34.94 -29.28
C ALA A 332 27.54 -36.30 -29.84
N GLN A 333 26.90 -37.38 -29.36
CA GLN A 333 27.20 -38.75 -29.77
C GLN A 333 26.90 -39.00 -31.26
N THR A 334 25.73 -38.58 -31.76
CA THR A 334 25.37 -38.73 -33.19
C THR A 334 26.21 -37.86 -34.10
N ARG A 335 26.56 -36.63 -33.67
CA ARG A 335 27.49 -35.76 -34.42
C ARG A 335 28.86 -36.39 -34.55
N ASP A 336 29.38 -36.95 -33.47
CA ASP A 336 30.71 -37.54 -33.45
C ASP A 336 30.74 -38.83 -34.31
N GLN A 337 29.66 -39.63 -34.30
CA GLN A 337 29.47 -40.77 -35.21
C GLN A 337 29.44 -40.35 -36.69
N LEU A 338 28.69 -39.30 -37.04
CA LEU A 338 28.67 -38.75 -38.40
C LEU A 338 30.06 -38.28 -38.85
N GLN A 339 30.83 -37.68 -37.94
CA GLN A 339 32.17 -37.19 -38.22
C GLN A 339 33.18 -38.34 -38.43
N GLU A 340 33.00 -39.45 -37.71
CA GLU A 340 33.82 -40.66 -37.85
C GLU A 340 33.52 -41.44 -39.14
N LEU A 341 32.25 -41.53 -39.53
CA LEU A 341 31.83 -42.07 -40.84
C LEU A 341 32.39 -41.24 -42.00
N LEU A 342 32.42 -39.91 -41.87
CA LEU A 342 32.97 -39.02 -42.88
C LEU A 342 34.49 -39.17 -43.03
N LYS A 343 35.21 -39.32 -41.90
CA LYS A 343 36.67 -39.53 -41.89
C LYS A 343 37.06 -40.90 -42.48
N SER A 344 36.34 -41.96 -42.13
CA SER A 344 36.61 -43.31 -42.63
C SER A 344 36.28 -43.44 -44.13
N GLY A 345 35.17 -42.84 -44.61
CA GLY A 345 34.85 -42.80 -46.04
C GLY A 345 35.89 -42.06 -46.90
N ASN A 346 36.41 -40.95 -46.39
CA ASN A 346 37.48 -40.20 -47.08
C ASN A 346 38.82 -40.97 -47.12
N ALA A 347 39.16 -41.72 -46.06
CA ALA A 347 40.39 -42.50 -46.01
C ALA A 347 40.38 -43.67 -47.02
N ASP A 348 39.25 -44.37 -47.16
CA ASP A 348 39.13 -45.51 -48.07
C ASP A 348 39.08 -45.07 -49.54
N THR A 349 38.40 -43.96 -49.83
CA THR A 349 38.39 -43.37 -51.19
C THR A 349 39.77 -42.86 -51.60
N LEU A 350 40.54 -42.30 -50.66
CA LEU A 350 41.93 -41.90 -50.91
C LEU A 350 42.81 -43.11 -51.23
N ARG A 351 42.71 -44.20 -50.44
CA ARG A 351 43.45 -45.45 -50.67
C ARG A 351 43.10 -46.10 -52.02
N ALA A 352 41.81 -46.16 -52.37
CA ALA A 352 41.36 -46.68 -53.66
C ALA A 352 41.90 -45.82 -54.83
N ARG A 353 41.96 -44.49 -54.67
CA ARG A 353 42.51 -43.58 -55.68
C ARG A 353 44.03 -43.72 -55.83
N GLU A 354 44.75 -43.96 -54.74
CA GLU A 354 46.19 -44.23 -54.77
C GLU A 354 46.51 -45.58 -55.43
N GLN A 355 45.72 -46.62 -55.15
CA GLN A 355 45.83 -47.93 -55.80
C GLN A 355 45.49 -47.87 -57.30
N ALA A 356 44.47 -47.09 -57.69
CA ALA A 356 44.14 -46.89 -59.09
C ALA A 356 45.26 -46.16 -59.84
N LYS A 357 45.85 -45.12 -59.23
CA LYS A 357 47.00 -44.41 -59.80
C LYS A 357 48.22 -45.30 -59.95
N SER A 358 48.53 -46.16 -58.97
CA SER A 358 49.67 -47.07 -59.09
C SER A 358 49.47 -48.11 -60.20
N ALA A 359 48.26 -48.67 -60.33
CA ALA A 359 47.91 -49.57 -61.44
C ALA A 359 48.01 -48.87 -62.81
N GLU A 360 47.54 -47.62 -62.92
CA GLU A 360 47.64 -46.81 -64.13
C GLU A 360 49.10 -46.56 -64.54
N THR A 361 49.98 -46.25 -63.58
CA THR A 361 51.42 -46.07 -63.87
C THR A 361 52.10 -47.35 -64.34
N LEU A 362 51.68 -48.52 -63.83
CA LEU A 362 52.20 -49.81 -64.26
C LEU A 362 51.75 -50.13 -65.70
N LEU A 363 50.46 -49.95 -66.01
CA LEU A 363 49.93 -50.15 -67.35
C LEU A 363 50.58 -49.21 -68.37
N GLN A 364 50.80 -47.94 -68.01
CA GLN A 364 51.47 -46.98 -68.90
C GLN A 364 52.93 -47.38 -69.17
N LYS A 365 53.63 -47.94 -68.18
CA LYS A 365 54.99 -48.44 -68.34
C LYS A 365 55.02 -49.65 -69.28
N GLU A 366 54.12 -50.60 -69.11
CA GLU A 366 54.00 -51.76 -70.01
C GLU A 366 53.61 -51.37 -71.44
N LEU A 367 52.72 -50.38 -71.60
CA LEU A 367 52.36 -49.83 -72.91
C LEU A 367 53.57 -49.20 -73.60
N ASN A 368 54.38 -48.42 -72.87
CA ASN A 368 55.60 -47.82 -73.42
C ASN A 368 56.65 -48.88 -73.80
N GLU A 369 56.80 -49.95 -73.00
CA GLU A 369 57.72 -51.05 -73.28
C GLU A 369 57.28 -51.87 -74.51
N THR A 370 55.98 -52.16 -74.64
CA THR A 370 55.41 -52.83 -75.81
C THR A 370 55.53 -51.96 -77.07
N GLN A 371 55.31 -50.65 -76.96
CA GLN A 371 55.50 -49.72 -78.07
C GLN A 371 56.97 -49.65 -78.50
N LYS A 372 57.91 -49.58 -77.55
CA LYS A 372 59.36 -49.57 -77.84
C LYS A 372 59.82 -50.86 -78.52
N THR A 373 59.34 -52.01 -78.06
CA THR A 373 59.66 -53.31 -78.68
C THR A 373 59.06 -53.43 -80.08
N SER A 374 57.82 -52.97 -80.28
CA SER A 374 57.18 -52.94 -81.62
C SER A 374 57.89 -51.99 -82.60
N GLN A 375 58.37 -50.84 -82.14
CA GLN A 375 59.15 -49.91 -82.96
C GLN A 375 60.51 -50.50 -83.34
N SER A 376 61.16 -51.23 -82.42
CA SER A 376 62.40 -51.93 -82.71
C SER A 376 62.21 -53.04 -83.74
N THR A 377 61.12 -53.82 -83.66
CA THR A 377 60.83 -54.86 -84.66
C THR A 377 60.48 -54.24 -86.02
N ILE A 378 59.69 -53.16 -86.07
CA ILE A 378 59.40 -52.43 -87.31
C ILE A 378 60.70 -51.89 -87.95
N ALA A 379 61.63 -51.36 -87.14
CA ALA A 379 62.93 -50.89 -87.64
C ALA A 379 63.76 -52.02 -88.26
N LYS A 380 63.81 -53.19 -87.62
CA LYS A 380 64.50 -54.38 -88.14
C LYS A 380 63.86 -54.89 -89.45
N LEU A 381 62.53 -54.93 -89.51
CA LEU A 381 61.81 -55.33 -90.73
C LEU A 381 62.05 -54.34 -91.87
N ARG A 382 62.16 -53.03 -91.59
CA ARG A 382 62.47 -52.01 -92.60
C ARG A 382 63.90 -52.16 -93.16
N THR A 383 64.89 -52.47 -92.31
CA THR A 383 66.26 -52.73 -92.77
C THR A 383 66.34 -54.00 -93.61
N GLU A 384 65.63 -55.06 -93.23
CA GLU A 384 65.54 -56.28 -94.04
C GLU A 384 64.83 -56.06 -95.37
N VAL A 385 63.73 -55.29 -95.41
CA VAL A 385 63.07 -54.96 -96.68
C VAL A 385 64.01 -54.20 -97.61
N ALA A 386 64.85 -53.31 -97.08
CA ALA A 386 65.86 -52.60 -97.86
C ALA A 386 66.96 -53.55 -98.40
N GLU A 387 67.42 -54.52 -97.60
CA GLU A 387 68.37 -55.55 -98.02
C GLU A 387 67.77 -56.53 -99.04
N LEU A 388 66.48 -56.85 -98.92
CA LEU A 388 65.76 -57.69 -99.88
C LEU A 388 65.54 -56.97 -101.21
N GLN A 389 65.35 -55.65 -101.21
CA GLN A 389 65.28 -54.84 -102.42
C GLN A 389 66.61 -54.77 -103.18
N THR A 390 67.76 -54.93 -102.50
CA THR A 390 69.07 -54.99 -103.16
C THR A 390 69.43 -56.40 -103.65
N GLN A 391 68.95 -57.45 -102.97
CA GLN A 391 69.19 -58.85 -103.34
C GLN A 391 68.26 -59.40 -104.44
N ALA A 392 67.18 -58.71 -104.79
CA ALA A 392 66.22 -59.14 -105.82
C ALA A 392 66.73 -59.07 -107.27
N LYS A 393 68.04 -58.90 -107.51
CA LYS A 393 68.66 -58.86 -108.85
C LYS A 393 69.35 -60.16 -109.31
N ASP A 394 69.52 -61.18 -108.46
CA ASP A 394 70.18 -62.45 -108.84
C ASP A 394 69.37 -63.71 -108.45
N ALA A 395 69.20 -64.61 -109.42
CA ALA A 395 68.22 -65.71 -109.40
C ALA A 395 68.48 -66.96 -108.51
N PRO A 396 69.66 -67.24 -107.93
CA PRO A 396 69.82 -68.42 -107.06
C PRO A 396 69.54 -68.17 -105.55
N ALA A 397 69.30 -66.93 -105.11
CA ALA A 397 69.15 -66.57 -103.69
C ALA A 397 67.80 -66.98 -103.04
N PHE A 398 66.80 -67.37 -103.83
CA PHE A 398 65.42 -67.60 -103.35
C PHE A 398 65.27 -68.75 -102.34
N LYS A 399 66.16 -69.75 -102.36
CA LYS A 399 66.05 -70.95 -101.51
C LYS A 399 66.59 -70.72 -100.08
N GLU A 400 67.63 -69.91 -99.93
CA GLU A 400 68.13 -69.45 -98.63
C GLU A 400 67.19 -68.40 -98.02
N LEU A 401 66.62 -67.53 -98.85
CA LEU A 401 65.58 -66.57 -98.44
C LEU A 401 64.35 -67.24 -97.82
N ALA A 402 63.90 -68.34 -98.44
CA ALA A 402 62.74 -69.09 -97.98
C ALA A 402 62.98 -69.73 -96.60
N LYS A 403 64.16 -70.30 -96.36
CA LYS A 403 64.54 -70.85 -95.05
C LYS A 403 64.69 -69.77 -93.97
N SER A 404 65.20 -68.59 -94.34
CA SER A 404 65.27 -67.44 -93.44
C SER A 404 63.88 -66.92 -93.06
N ARG A 405 62.98 -66.80 -94.05
CA ARG A 405 61.57 -66.42 -93.83
C ARG A 405 60.82 -67.41 -92.96
N GLU A 406 61.06 -68.71 -93.13
CA GLU A 406 60.45 -69.75 -92.31
C GLU A 406 60.88 -69.64 -90.84
N LYS A 407 62.18 -69.39 -90.57
CA LYS A 407 62.66 -69.11 -89.21
C LYS A 407 62.06 -67.83 -88.61
N GLN A 408 61.86 -66.79 -89.42
CA GLN A 408 61.22 -65.56 -88.98
C GLN A 408 59.74 -65.72 -88.66
N ILE A 409 59.01 -66.49 -89.49
CA ILE A 409 57.60 -66.79 -89.25
C ILE A 409 57.47 -67.56 -87.94
N ILE A 410 58.35 -68.53 -87.67
CA ILE A 410 58.37 -69.25 -86.39
C ILE A 410 58.63 -68.30 -85.22
N ALA A 411 59.63 -67.42 -85.32
CA ALA A 411 59.94 -66.45 -84.25
C ALA A 411 58.81 -65.45 -83.99
N LEU A 412 58.14 -64.95 -85.04
CA LEU A 412 56.98 -64.07 -84.92
C LEU A 412 55.76 -64.81 -84.35
N THR A 413 55.59 -66.09 -84.69
CA THR A 413 54.51 -66.93 -84.15
C THR A 413 54.72 -67.21 -82.66
N GLU A 414 55.95 -67.48 -82.24
CA GLU A 414 56.29 -67.60 -80.82
C GLU A 414 56.08 -66.28 -80.06
N GLN A 415 56.42 -65.15 -80.68
CA GLN A 415 56.20 -63.83 -80.09
C GLN A 415 54.71 -63.49 -79.98
N ALA A 416 53.91 -63.86 -80.99
CA ALA A 416 52.45 -63.75 -80.95
C ALA A 416 51.86 -64.59 -79.81
N GLY A 417 52.31 -65.85 -79.66
CA GLY A 417 51.88 -66.70 -78.54
C GLY A 417 52.25 -66.15 -77.16
N ARG A 418 53.43 -65.52 -77.01
CA ARG A 418 53.81 -64.83 -75.76
C ARG A 418 52.94 -63.60 -75.49
N ASN A 419 52.52 -62.89 -76.53
CA ASN A 419 51.64 -61.72 -76.41
C ASN A 419 50.21 -62.12 -76.06
N GLU A 420 49.67 -63.20 -76.63
CA GLU A 420 48.37 -63.76 -76.26
C GLU A 420 48.35 -64.18 -74.79
N LEU A 421 49.43 -64.79 -74.30
CA LEU A 421 49.54 -65.20 -72.90
C LEU A 421 49.64 -64.00 -71.93
N LYS A 422 50.18 -62.86 -72.39
CA LYS A 422 50.17 -61.59 -71.65
C LYS A 422 48.79 -60.94 -71.66
N LEU A 423 48.11 -60.94 -72.81
CA LEU A 423 46.74 -60.43 -72.93
C LEU A 423 45.78 -61.20 -72.02
N ALA A 424 45.86 -62.53 -72.01
CA ALA A 424 45.06 -63.35 -71.09
C ALA A 424 45.30 -63.01 -69.61
N LYS A 425 46.55 -62.73 -69.22
CA LYS A 425 46.86 -62.28 -67.85
C LYS A 425 46.26 -60.91 -67.54
N LEU A 426 46.41 -59.95 -68.45
CA LEU A 426 45.84 -58.61 -68.31
C LEU A 426 44.31 -58.64 -68.24
N GLU A 427 43.65 -59.50 -69.02
CA GLU A 427 42.19 -59.70 -68.93
C GLU A 427 41.77 -60.26 -67.57
N THR A 428 42.53 -61.21 -67.00
CA THR A 428 42.23 -61.72 -65.65
C THR A 428 42.44 -60.66 -64.56
N GLU A 429 43.43 -59.78 -64.70
CA GLU A 429 43.64 -58.68 -63.76
C GLU A 429 42.59 -57.58 -63.92
N LEU A 430 42.16 -57.29 -65.15
CA LEU A 430 41.08 -56.35 -65.44
C LEU A 430 39.75 -56.83 -64.83
N ASN A 431 39.41 -58.11 -64.99
CA ASN A 431 38.20 -58.69 -64.40
C ASN A 431 38.25 -58.67 -62.86
N LYS A 432 39.42 -58.93 -62.26
CA LYS A 432 39.62 -58.80 -60.80
C LYS A 432 39.48 -57.35 -60.33
N ALA A 433 40.02 -56.39 -61.08
CA ALA A 433 39.90 -54.97 -60.77
C ALA A 433 38.44 -54.48 -60.89
N GLN A 434 37.70 -54.97 -61.89
CA GLN A 434 36.27 -54.68 -62.06
C GLN A 434 35.42 -55.27 -60.95
N ALA A 435 35.69 -56.50 -60.52
CA ALA A 435 35.02 -57.10 -59.36
C ALA A 435 35.29 -56.29 -58.08
N GLY A 436 36.55 -55.95 -57.80
CA GLY A 436 36.90 -55.10 -56.65
C GLY A 436 36.30 -53.70 -56.70
N ALA A 437 36.13 -53.12 -57.89
CA ALA A 437 35.44 -51.83 -58.07
C ALA A 437 33.92 -51.93 -57.84
N SER A 438 33.31 -53.08 -58.17
CA SER A 438 31.89 -53.35 -57.86
C SER A 438 31.66 -53.47 -56.36
N ASP A 439 32.49 -54.26 -55.66
CA ASP A 439 32.41 -54.43 -54.21
C ASP A 439 32.63 -53.09 -53.47
N ALA A 440 33.58 -52.28 -53.96
CA ALA A 440 33.83 -50.94 -53.42
C ALA A 440 32.63 -49.99 -53.63
N ARG A 441 31.93 -50.09 -54.76
CA ARG A 441 30.71 -49.31 -55.03
C ARG A 441 29.55 -49.72 -54.12
N GLU A 442 29.34 -51.02 -53.92
CA GLU A 442 28.32 -51.52 -52.99
C GLU A 442 28.63 -51.09 -51.54
N SER A 443 29.88 -51.20 -51.10
CA SER A 443 30.32 -50.74 -49.78
C SER A 443 30.16 -49.22 -49.60
N ALA A 444 30.39 -48.42 -50.65
CA ALA A 444 30.17 -46.98 -50.62
C ALA A 444 28.67 -46.64 -50.56
N SER A 445 27.83 -47.34 -51.34
CA SER A 445 26.38 -47.16 -51.32
C SER A 445 25.77 -47.54 -49.96
N ALA A 446 26.22 -48.63 -49.35
CA ALA A 446 25.77 -49.04 -48.03
C ALA A 446 26.13 -48.01 -46.94
N ARG A 447 27.34 -47.44 -47.00
CA ARG A 447 27.77 -46.36 -46.09
C ARG A 447 26.99 -45.07 -46.31
N GLN A 448 26.67 -44.72 -47.56
CA GLN A 448 25.85 -43.56 -47.86
C GLN A 448 24.43 -43.73 -47.30
N ALA A 449 23.84 -44.92 -47.42
CA ALA A 449 22.54 -45.21 -46.81
C ALA A 449 22.58 -45.12 -45.26
N GLN A 450 23.67 -45.57 -44.63
CA GLN A 450 23.87 -45.40 -43.17
C GLN A 450 24.00 -43.93 -42.77
N TYR A 451 24.72 -43.12 -43.56
CA TYR A 451 24.84 -41.68 -43.33
C TYR A 451 23.50 -40.94 -43.48
N GLU A 452 22.71 -41.31 -44.49
CA GLU A 452 21.36 -40.77 -44.69
C GLU A 452 20.42 -41.15 -43.55
N SER A 453 20.46 -42.41 -43.08
CA SER A 453 19.68 -42.87 -41.92
C SER A 453 20.02 -42.10 -40.64
N THR A 454 21.31 -41.94 -40.34
CA THR A 454 21.78 -41.20 -39.15
C THR A 454 21.48 -39.70 -39.23
N LEU A 455 21.49 -39.11 -40.44
CA LEU A 455 21.03 -37.73 -40.64
C LEU A 455 19.54 -37.56 -40.36
N ASP A 456 18.71 -38.54 -40.74
CA ASP A 456 17.28 -38.49 -40.47
C ASP A 456 16.97 -38.65 -38.97
N GLU A 457 17.70 -39.52 -38.26
CA GLU A 457 17.66 -39.60 -36.79
C GLU A 457 18.06 -38.27 -36.14
N TYR A 458 19.13 -37.64 -36.63
CA TYR A 458 19.57 -36.33 -36.15
C TYR A 458 18.50 -35.24 -36.38
N ARG A 459 17.84 -35.23 -37.55
CA ARG A 459 16.73 -34.31 -37.85
C ARG A 459 15.53 -34.53 -36.93
N GLN A 460 15.17 -35.78 -36.64
CA GLN A 460 14.10 -36.09 -35.69
C GLN A 460 14.43 -35.61 -34.29
N LEU A 461 15.68 -35.77 -33.85
CA LEU A 461 16.15 -35.25 -32.57
C LEU A 461 16.04 -33.71 -32.52
N ILE A 462 16.26 -33.01 -33.64
CA ILE A 462 16.08 -31.53 -33.76
C ILE A 462 14.65 -31.14 -33.55
N GLU A 463 13.74 -31.86 -34.18
CA GLU A 463 12.33 -31.55 -34.02
C GLU A 463 11.84 -31.83 -32.59
N GLN A 464 12.29 -32.92 -31.97
CA GLN A 464 12.01 -33.22 -30.56
C GLN A 464 12.57 -32.14 -29.61
N HIS A 465 13.82 -31.73 -29.82
CA HIS A 465 14.43 -30.67 -29.00
C HIS A 465 13.69 -29.34 -29.12
N ARG A 466 13.26 -28.96 -30.35
CA ARG A 466 12.45 -27.75 -30.58
C ARG A 466 11.07 -27.82 -29.94
N LYS A 467 10.45 -29.01 -29.89
CA LYS A 467 9.18 -29.21 -29.17
C LYS A 467 9.36 -29.07 -27.66
N LEU A 468 10.41 -29.68 -27.12
CA LEU A 468 10.74 -29.57 -25.70
C LEU A 468 11.08 -28.13 -25.30
N ASP A 469 11.88 -27.43 -26.10
CA ASP A 469 12.23 -26.02 -25.86
C ASP A 469 10.99 -25.11 -25.85
N ARG A 470 10.03 -25.34 -26.77
CA ARG A 470 8.73 -24.65 -26.75
C ARG A 470 7.95 -24.94 -25.48
N SER A 471 7.88 -26.20 -25.06
CA SER A 471 7.20 -26.61 -23.83
C SER A 471 7.85 -26.00 -22.57
N VAL A 472 9.18 -25.97 -22.50
CA VAL A 472 9.93 -25.36 -21.40
C VAL A 472 9.70 -23.86 -21.36
N LYS A 473 9.74 -23.17 -22.50
CA LYS A 473 9.43 -21.73 -22.58
C LYS A 473 8.02 -21.41 -22.11
N GLN A 474 7.04 -22.23 -22.51
CA GLN A 474 5.67 -22.09 -22.03
C GLN A 474 5.58 -22.30 -20.51
N ALA A 475 6.16 -23.37 -19.96
CA ALA A 475 6.16 -23.62 -18.52
C ALA A 475 6.85 -22.48 -17.73
N VAL A 476 7.95 -21.93 -18.26
CA VAL A 476 8.64 -20.78 -17.65
C VAL A 476 7.76 -19.53 -17.66
N ALA A 477 7.01 -19.28 -18.75
CA ALA A 477 6.07 -18.18 -18.83
C ALA A 477 4.90 -18.34 -17.83
N GLU A 478 4.34 -19.55 -17.70
CA GLU A 478 3.29 -19.86 -16.72
C GLU A 478 3.79 -19.66 -15.28
N VAL A 479 5.02 -20.08 -14.97
CA VAL A 479 5.64 -19.83 -13.65
C VAL A 479 5.86 -18.34 -13.40
N ALA A 480 6.22 -17.55 -14.43
CA ALA A 480 6.37 -16.10 -14.29
C ALA A 480 5.02 -15.42 -14.01
N GLU A 481 3.94 -15.84 -14.68
CA GLU A 481 2.59 -15.34 -14.43
C GLU A 481 2.09 -15.70 -13.02
N LEU A 482 2.37 -16.92 -12.56
CA LEU A 482 2.03 -17.35 -11.19
C LEU A 482 2.80 -16.56 -10.13
N LYS A 483 4.07 -16.23 -10.38
CA LYS A 483 4.86 -15.35 -9.50
C LYS A 483 4.27 -13.95 -9.43
N GLN A 484 3.93 -13.36 -10.57
CA GLN A 484 3.27 -12.05 -10.58
C GLN A 484 1.96 -12.05 -9.77
N LYS A 485 1.13 -13.09 -9.94
CA LYS A 485 -0.10 -13.24 -9.15
C LYS A 485 0.18 -13.43 -7.65
N LEU A 486 1.27 -14.08 -7.28
CA LEU A 486 1.69 -14.22 -5.88
C LEU A 486 2.10 -12.85 -5.31
N ASP A 487 2.92 -12.10 -6.03
CA ASP A 487 3.36 -10.76 -5.63
C ASP A 487 2.16 -9.82 -5.44
N GLU A 488 1.18 -9.84 -6.36
CA GLU A 488 -0.07 -9.08 -6.22
C GLU A 488 -0.88 -9.46 -4.97
N ARG A 489 -0.88 -10.75 -4.60
CA ARG A 489 -1.55 -11.22 -3.38
C ARG A 489 -0.79 -10.78 -2.13
N ASP A 490 0.54 -10.80 -2.15
CA ASP A 490 1.36 -10.35 -1.04
C ASP A 490 1.20 -8.84 -0.79
N HIS A 491 1.10 -8.04 -1.86
CA HIS A 491 0.76 -6.62 -1.75
C HIS A 491 -0.62 -6.42 -1.10
N LYS A 492 -1.64 -7.18 -1.54
CA LYS A 492 -2.98 -7.13 -0.93
C LYS A 492 -2.98 -7.57 0.54
N LEU A 493 -2.19 -8.58 0.90
CA LEU A 493 -2.04 -9.02 2.29
C LEU A 493 -1.35 -7.95 3.15
N SER A 494 -0.34 -7.28 2.61
CA SER A 494 0.33 -6.15 3.28
C SER A 494 -0.64 -5.00 3.52
N ASP A 495 -1.44 -4.62 2.52
CA ASP A 495 -2.47 -3.58 2.64
C ASP A 495 -3.55 -3.94 3.67
N LEU A 496 -4.02 -5.19 3.66
CA LEU A 496 -4.98 -5.68 4.65
C LEU A 496 -4.40 -5.69 6.06
N THR A 497 -3.12 -6.07 6.21
CA THR A 497 -2.43 -6.06 7.50
C THR A 497 -2.32 -4.63 8.03
N ARG A 498 -1.90 -3.69 7.18
CA ARG A 498 -1.86 -2.26 7.51
C ARG A 498 -3.23 -1.73 7.94
N ARG A 499 -4.30 -2.03 7.19
CA ARG A 499 -5.67 -1.64 7.56
C ARG A 499 -6.10 -2.23 8.91
N CYS A 500 -5.79 -3.50 9.17
CA CYS A 500 -6.07 -4.13 10.46
C CYS A 500 -5.36 -3.41 11.61
N ASP A 501 -4.11 -2.97 11.41
CA ASP A 501 -3.38 -2.21 12.42
C ASP A 501 -3.92 -0.79 12.61
N GLU A 502 -4.32 -0.11 11.53
CA GLU A 502 -5.05 1.17 11.60
C GLU A 502 -6.34 1.02 12.43
N TYR A 503 -7.16 -0.01 12.16
CA TYR A 503 -8.38 -0.28 12.93
C TYR A 503 -8.09 -0.62 14.41
N ARG A 504 -7.04 -1.41 14.68
CA ARG A 504 -6.62 -1.70 16.06
C ARG A 504 -6.22 -0.44 16.82
N MET A 505 -5.52 0.48 16.16
CA MET A 505 -5.11 1.75 16.78
C MET A 505 -6.31 2.67 17.01
N ALA A 506 -7.23 2.78 16.05
CA ALA A 506 -8.48 3.52 16.22
C ALA A 506 -9.35 2.96 17.35
N HIS A 507 -9.45 1.64 17.47
CA HIS A 507 -10.15 0.99 18.57
C HIS A 507 -9.49 1.29 19.92
N LYS A 508 -8.15 1.23 20.02
CA LYS A 508 -7.42 1.59 21.25
C LYS A 508 -7.66 3.05 21.65
N GLN A 509 -7.67 3.98 20.69
CA GLN A 509 -7.97 5.39 20.92
C GLN A 509 -9.40 5.58 21.42
N SER A 510 -10.39 5.02 20.71
CA SER A 510 -11.81 5.08 21.11
C SER A 510 -12.04 4.49 22.50
N ALA A 511 -11.38 3.37 22.84
CA ALA A 511 -11.45 2.77 24.17
C ALA A 511 -10.79 3.64 25.26
N SER A 512 -9.79 4.46 24.92
CA SER A 512 -9.19 5.42 25.85
C SER A 512 -10.08 6.63 26.08
N GLU A 513 -10.74 7.14 25.04
CA GLU A 513 -11.71 8.22 25.11
C GLU A 513 -12.94 7.80 25.92
N LEU A 514 -13.50 6.61 25.68
CA LEU A 514 -14.59 6.06 26.49
C LEU A 514 -14.22 5.93 27.97
N ARG A 515 -12.97 5.55 28.28
CA ARG A 515 -12.49 5.52 29.67
C ARG A 515 -12.39 6.92 30.26
N ALA A 516 -11.98 7.93 29.49
CA ALA A 516 -11.98 9.32 29.93
C ALA A 516 -13.40 9.83 30.20
N CYS A 517 -14.34 9.60 29.28
CA CYS A 517 -15.75 9.97 29.43
C CYS A 517 -16.40 9.29 30.66
N ARG A 518 -16.07 8.02 30.94
CA ARG A 518 -16.55 7.35 32.16
C ARG A 518 -16.04 8.04 33.42
N ARG A 519 -14.75 8.37 33.48
CA ARG A 519 -14.19 9.11 34.63
C ARG A 519 -14.83 10.48 34.82
N THR A 520 -15.13 11.21 33.73
CA THR A 520 -15.82 12.49 33.86
C THR A 520 -17.24 12.32 34.37
N LEU A 521 -17.94 11.27 33.94
CA LEU A 521 -19.28 10.94 34.43
C LEU A 521 -19.25 10.56 35.92
N ASP A 522 -18.27 9.77 36.35
CA ASP A 522 -18.06 9.43 37.76
C ASP A 522 -17.81 10.68 38.61
N ASN A 523 -16.98 11.61 38.12
CA ASN A 523 -16.74 12.90 38.79
C ASN A 523 -18.04 13.72 38.89
N TYR A 524 -18.80 13.87 37.81
CA TYR A 524 -20.09 14.58 37.86
C TYR A 524 -21.09 13.90 38.79
N SER A 525 -21.08 12.58 38.89
CA SER A 525 -21.93 11.85 39.83
C SER A 525 -21.57 12.14 41.29
N ALA A 526 -20.27 12.25 41.59
CA ALA A 526 -19.77 12.64 42.90
C ALA A 526 -20.15 14.10 43.22
N ASP A 527 -19.95 15.02 42.26
CA ASP A 527 -20.34 16.42 42.40
C ASP A 527 -21.84 16.56 42.68
N LEU A 528 -22.69 15.83 41.94
CA LEU A 528 -24.13 15.79 42.17
C LEU A 528 -24.49 15.26 43.58
N SER A 529 -23.75 14.26 44.09
CA SER A 529 -23.93 13.79 45.46
C SER A 529 -23.62 14.88 46.47
N THR A 530 -22.47 15.56 46.32
CA THR A 530 -22.09 16.65 47.23
C THR A 530 -23.06 17.83 47.18
N LEU A 531 -23.59 18.17 45.99
CA LEU A 531 -24.61 19.19 45.82
C LEU A 531 -25.93 18.80 46.51
N ARG A 532 -26.34 17.52 46.43
CA ARG A 532 -27.52 17.03 47.16
C ARG A 532 -27.34 17.12 48.66
N ASP A 533 -26.17 16.76 49.17
CA ASP A 533 -25.86 16.87 50.60
C ASP A 533 -25.84 18.33 51.07
N ALA A 534 -25.25 19.22 50.29
CA ALA A 534 -25.25 20.66 50.55
C ALA A 534 -26.67 21.24 50.54
N HIS A 535 -27.50 20.85 49.58
CA HIS A 535 -28.91 21.23 49.52
C HIS A 535 -29.68 20.72 50.75
N ALA A 536 -29.47 19.46 51.16
CA ALA A 536 -30.11 18.90 52.35
C ALA A 536 -29.68 19.65 53.62
N ASN A 537 -28.41 20.05 53.74
CA ASN A 537 -27.94 20.88 54.85
C ASN A 537 -28.59 22.26 54.84
N ALA A 538 -28.60 22.94 53.70
CA ALA A 538 -29.24 24.25 53.55
C ALA A 538 -30.73 24.19 53.88
N GLN A 539 -31.42 23.11 53.49
CA GLN A 539 -32.83 22.91 53.82
C GLN A 539 -33.05 22.79 55.34
N ARG A 540 -32.18 22.06 56.05
CA ARG A 540 -32.23 21.98 57.53
C ARG A 540 -32.01 23.34 58.18
N ASP A 541 -31.11 24.16 57.65
CA ASP A 541 -30.87 25.50 58.17
C ASP A 541 -32.06 26.44 57.91
N VAL A 542 -32.71 26.34 56.74
CA VAL A 542 -33.96 27.06 56.46
C VAL A 542 -35.05 26.66 57.45
N ASP A 543 -35.21 25.38 57.74
CA ASP A 543 -36.23 24.90 58.68
C ASP A 543 -35.93 25.36 60.12
N ARG A 544 -34.66 25.37 60.55
CA ARG A 544 -34.26 25.98 61.83
C ARG A 544 -34.60 27.46 61.90
N LEU A 545 -34.27 28.23 60.86
CA LEU A 545 -34.58 29.66 60.81
C LEU A 545 -36.09 29.93 60.82
N ARG A 546 -36.90 29.05 60.21
CA ARG A 546 -38.36 29.11 60.29
C ARG A 546 -38.85 28.88 61.72
N GLU A 547 -38.31 27.89 62.43
CA GLU A 547 -38.64 27.65 63.83
C GLU A 547 -38.25 28.83 64.72
N GLU A 548 -37.07 29.42 64.52
CA GLU A 548 -36.65 30.64 65.23
C GLU A 548 -37.56 31.84 64.93
N LEU A 549 -37.99 31.99 63.68
CA LEU A 549 -38.97 33.01 63.29
C LEU A 549 -40.32 32.79 63.99
N GLU A 550 -40.80 31.55 64.06
CA GLU A 550 -42.02 31.22 64.81
C GLU A 550 -41.88 31.49 66.31
N GLN A 551 -40.72 31.16 66.91
CA GLN A 551 -40.47 31.45 68.32
C GLN A 551 -40.43 32.96 68.58
N THR A 552 -39.73 33.72 67.74
CA THR A 552 -39.64 35.18 67.87
C THR A 552 -40.99 35.86 67.66
N THR A 553 -41.82 35.39 66.73
CA THR A 553 -43.18 35.90 66.54
C THR A 553 -44.07 35.60 67.75
N ARG A 554 -44.01 34.39 68.33
CA ARG A 554 -44.70 34.06 69.60
C ARG A 554 -44.23 34.95 70.76
N LEU A 555 -42.92 35.17 70.88
CA LEU A 555 -42.37 36.07 71.90
C LEU A 555 -42.85 37.52 71.70
N ARG A 556 -42.87 38.03 70.46
CA ARG A 556 -43.42 39.36 70.15
C ARG A 556 -44.88 39.47 70.55
N GLN A 557 -45.71 38.48 70.23
CA GLN A 557 -47.12 38.44 70.63
C GLN A 557 -47.27 38.43 72.16
N ALA A 558 -46.47 37.63 72.88
CA ALA A 558 -46.50 37.59 74.34
C ALA A 558 -46.08 38.93 74.97
N VAL A 559 -45.08 39.61 74.40
CA VAL A 559 -44.66 40.94 74.83
C VAL A 559 -45.78 41.96 74.61
N GLU A 560 -46.43 41.98 73.43
CA GLU A 560 -47.56 42.88 73.19
C GLU A 560 -48.75 42.60 74.12
N MET A 561 -49.10 41.33 74.38
CA MET A 561 -50.13 41.01 75.38
C MET A 561 -49.76 41.52 76.77
N SER A 562 -48.50 41.33 77.21
CA SER A 562 -48.04 41.80 78.51
C SER A 562 -48.10 43.33 78.61
N LYS A 563 -47.72 44.03 77.54
CA LYS A 563 -47.80 45.49 77.43
C LYS A 563 -49.24 45.98 77.51
N ASP A 564 -50.18 45.30 76.86
CA ASP A 564 -51.60 45.65 76.94
C ASP A 564 -52.18 45.37 78.33
N ASP A 565 -51.77 44.29 79.00
CA ASP A 565 -52.14 44.04 80.39
C ASP A 565 -51.58 45.11 81.34
N TYR A 566 -50.33 45.55 81.16
CA TYR A 566 -49.76 46.67 81.91
C TYR A 566 -50.51 47.98 81.66
N LYS A 567 -50.89 48.28 80.40
CA LYS A 567 -51.73 49.44 80.09
C LYS A 567 -53.08 49.36 80.80
N ARG A 568 -53.75 48.20 80.80
CA ARG A 568 -55.02 47.99 81.50
C ARG A 568 -54.88 48.18 83.01
N GLN A 569 -53.82 47.62 83.61
CA GLN A 569 -53.53 47.80 85.04
C GLN A 569 -53.28 49.27 85.38
N LEU A 570 -52.50 49.98 84.56
CA LEU A 570 -52.25 51.41 84.75
C LEU A 570 -53.54 52.23 84.65
N LEU A 571 -54.38 51.99 83.64
CA LEU A 571 -55.67 52.65 83.49
C LEU A 571 -56.61 52.37 84.68
N LYS A 572 -56.61 51.12 85.18
CA LYS A 572 -57.37 50.75 86.38
C LYS A 572 -56.90 51.54 87.60
N SER A 573 -55.59 51.56 87.88
CA SER A 573 -55.03 52.31 89.00
C SER A 573 -55.25 53.83 88.88
N LEU A 574 -55.26 54.38 87.67
CA LEU A 574 -55.65 55.77 87.43
C LEU A 574 -57.13 56.01 87.77
N SER A 575 -58.05 55.15 87.31
CA SER A 575 -59.48 55.25 87.64
C SER A 575 -59.78 55.06 89.12
N GLU A 576 -59.06 54.17 89.80
CA GLU A 576 -59.12 53.98 91.26
C GLU A 576 -58.62 55.24 91.97
N SER A 577 -57.53 55.86 91.49
CA SER A 577 -57.01 57.12 92.03
C SER A 577 -57.99 58.28 91.85
N ASP A 578 -58.67 58.37 90.71
CA ASP A 578 -59.71 59.37 90.46
C ASP A 578 -60.96 59.14 91.34
N SER A 579 -61.32 57.88 91.57
CA SER A 579 -62.39 57.51 92.51
C SER A 579 -62.02 57.88 93.96
N HIS A 580 -60.78 57.62 94.38
CA HIS A 580 -60.27 58.04 95.68
C HIS A 580 -60.21 59.56 95.80
N ARG A 581 -59.79 60.28 94.76
CA ARG A 581 -59.82 61.75 94.73
C ARG A 581 -61.25 62.27 94.92
N SER A 582 -62.21 61.71 94.17
CA SER A 582 -63.63 62.07 94.27
C SER A 582 -64.19 61.78 95.67
N LEU A 583 -63.83 60.65 96.27
CA LEU A 583 -64.21 60.31 97.64
C LEU A 583 -63.62 61.29 98.66
N VAL A 584 -62.34 61.66 98.51
CA VAL A 584 -61.69 62.66 99.36
C VAL A 584 -62.40 64.02 99.24
N GLU A 585 -62.77 64.45 98.03
CA GLU A 585 -63.53 65.68 97.82
C GLU A 585 -64.91 65.62 98.50
N HIS A 586 -65.61 64.48 98.38
CA HIS A 586 -66.88 64.25 99.06
C HIS A 586 -66.75 64.31 100.59
N LEU A 587 -65.79 63.58 101.16
CA LEU A 587 -65.51 63.60 102.60
C LEU A 587 -65.07 65.00 103.08
N GLN A 588 -64.35 65.75 102.25
CA GLN A 588 -64.02 67.14 102.58
C GLN A 588 -65.26 68.04 102.57
N ALA A 589 -66.18 67.86 101.63
CA ALA A 589 -67.44 68.59 101.57
C ALA A 589 -68.33 68.26 102.78
N GLU A 590 -68.45 66.99 103.13
CA GLU A 590 -69.18 66.52 104.31
C GLU A 590 -68.55 67.08 105.61
N ARG A 591 -67.22 67.02 105.74
CA ARG A 591 -66.51 67.66 106.85
C ARG A 591 -66.77 69.16 106.94
N ARG A 592 -66.85 69.87 105.81
CA ARG A 592 -67.19 71.31 105.79
C ARG A 592 -68.64 71.52 106.23
N ALA A 593 -69.59 70.72 105.75
CA ALA A 593 -70.99 70.79 106.13
C ALA A 593 -71.19 70.55 107.63
N LEU A 594 -70.56 69.50 108.17
CA LEU A 594 -70.57 69.19 109.61
C LEU A 594 -69.93 70.32 110.42
N ARG A 595 -68.83 70.92 109.97
CA ARG A 595 -68.25 72.10 110.64
C ARG A 595 -69.22 73.29 110.66
N VAL A 596 -69.95 73.52 109.58
CA VAL A 596 -70.99 74.57 109.53
C VAL A 596 -72.12 74.24 110.51
N GLN A 597 -72.58 72.99 110.55
CA GLN A 597 -73.61 72.55 111.48
C GLN A 597 -73.18 72.66 112.95
N VAL A 598 -71.96 72.25 113.28
CA VAL A 598 -71.38 72.42 114.63
C VAL A 598 -71.25 73.89 114.99
N LYS A 599 -70.82 74.76 114.06
CA LYS A 599 -70.81 76.21 114.29
C LYS A 599 -72.22 76.78 114.50
N ALA A 600 -73.20 76.32 113.73
CA ALA A 600 -74.59 76.75 113.89
C ALA A 600 -75.17 76.31 115.25
N GLN A 601 -74.91 75.07 115.67
CA GLN A 601 -75.26 74.56 117.00
C GLN A 601 -74.54 75.34 118.10
N PHE A 602 -73.25 75.64 117.93
CA PHE A 602 -72.50 76.48 118.86
C PHE A 602 -73.12 77.87 119.02
N HIS A 603 -73.50 78.52 117.90
CA HIS A 603 -74.20 79.81 117.95
C HIS A 603 -75.63 79.70 118.52
N LEU A 604 -76.33 78.59 118.32
CA LEU A 604 -77.62 78.32 118.94
C LEU A 604 -77.48 78.19 120.46
N SER A 605 -76.50 77.40 120.92
CA SER A 605 -76.15 77.26 122.34
C SER A 605 -75.79 78.61 122.96
N GLN A 606 -74.96 79.42 122.29
CA GLN A 606 -74.68 80.80 122.77
C GLN A 606 -75.94 81.66 122.87
N ARG A 607 -76.88 81.57 121.92
CA ARG A 607 -78.15 82.31 122.02
C ARG A 607 -79.05 81.79 123.15
N LEU A 608 -79.03 80.48 123.41
CA LEU A 608 -79.76 79.88 124.52
C LEU A 608 -79.15 80.27 125.87
N GLU A 609 -77.83 80.32 125.97
CA GLU A 609 -77.09 80.84 127.13
C GLU A 609 -77.41 82.31 127.36
N GLN A 610 -77.40 83.15 126.32
CA GLN A 610 -77.80 84.57 126.42
C GLN A 610 -79.29 84.76 126.77
N ARG A 611 -80.16 83.82 126.39
CA ARG A 611 -81.58 83.81 126.81
C ARG A 611 -81.77 83.35 128.26
N LEU A 612 -80.91 82.45 128.73
CA LEU A 612 -80.87 82.02 130.13
C LEU A 612 -80.35 83.13 131.05
N GLU A 613 -79.43 83.99 130.58
CA GLU A 613 -78.90 85.12 131.35
C GLU A 613 -79.88 86.29 131.55
N THR A 614 -81.04 86.33 130.86
CA THR A 614 -81.97 87.47 130.90
C THR A 614 -83.30 87.18 131.61
N LEU A 615 -83.46 86.01 132.23
CA LEU A 615 -84.61 85.65 133.07
C LEU A 615 -84.15 85.25 134.48
N ASP A 616 -84.20 86.25 135.35
CA ASP A 616 -83.92 86.27 136.79
C ASP A 616 -85.03 85.57 137.62
N PRO A 617 -84.92 85.38 138.95
CA PRO A 617 -84.39 84.14 139.53
C PRO A 617 -85.33 83.54 140.60
N MET A 618 -85.70 82.27 140.51
CA MET A 618 -86.24 81.50 141.64
C MET A 618 -86.05 80.00 141.40
N TYR A 619 -84.99 79.42 141.96
CA TYR A 619 -84.96 78.21 142.80
C TYR A 619 -83.56 77.57 142.78
N ALA A 620 -83.03 77.41 143.99
CA ALA A 620 -81.80 76.71 144.31
C ALA A 620 -82.02 75.19 144.45
N HIS A 621 -81.02 74.38 144.06
CA HIS A 621 -80.37 73.32 144.84
C HIS A 621 -79.48 72.41 143.94
N GLU A 622 -78.15 72.50 144.13
CA GLU A 622 -77.17 71.44 144.47
C GLU A 622 -77.06 70.06 143.72
N PRO A 623 -75.91 69.33 143.81
CA PRO A 623 -75.15 68.97 142.60
C PRO A 623 -74.67 67.49 142.46
N LEU A 624 -74.03 67.23 141.31
CA LEU A 624 -72.86 66.35 141.06
C LEU A 624 -72.96 64.81 140.94
N SER A 625 -72.13 64.32 139.99
CA SER A 625 -71.50 62.99 139.81
C SER A 625 -72.32 61.97 139.01
N GLY A 626 -71.88 61.32 137.93
CA GLY A 626 -70.58 60.97 137.32
C GLY A 626 -70.87 59.67 136.53
N GLU A 627 -70.14 59.13 135.55
CA GLU A 627 -68.91 59.41 134.83
C GLU A 627 -68.99 58.61 133.51
N LEU A 628 -68.32 59.14 132.48
CA LEU A 628 -68.07 58.51 131.18
C LEU A 628 -67.06 57.37 131.29
N SER A 629 -67.15 56.36 130.41
CA SER A 629 -65.98 55.54 130.10
C SER A 629 -65.90 55.21 128.61
N VAL A 630 -64.93 55.87 127.97
CA VAL A 630 -64.43 55.68 126.61
C VAL A 630 -63.36 54.60 126.62
N ARG A 631 -63.37 53.67 125.65
CA ARG A 631 -62.18 52.89 125.28
C ARG A 631 -62.10 52.62 123.77
N LEU A 632 -61.05 53.17 123.18
CA LEU A 632 -60.24 52.70 122.03
C LEU A 632 -58.85 52.31 122.62
N PRO A 633 -57.83 51.76 121.91
CA PRO A 633 -57.70 51.31 120.51
C PRO A 633 -56.82 50.02 120.29
N THR A 634 -56.42 49.78 119.01
CA THR A 634 -55.19 49.11 118.46
C THR A 634 -55.12 47.57 118.43
N SER A 635 -54.67 46.86 117.37
CA SER A 635 -53.44 46.98 116.53
C SER A 635 -53.54 46.20 115.18
N LEU A 636 -53.09 46.75 114.04
CA LEU A 636 -51.88 46.42 113.22
C LEU A 636 -51.50 44.93 112.99
N HIS A 637 -51.59 44.46 111.74
CA HIS A 637 -50.60 43.56 111.09
C HIS A 637 -50.77 43.48 109.55
N LEU A 638 -49.65 43.38 108.83
CA LEU A 638 -49.49 43.29 107.37
C LEU A 638 -48.28 42.34 107.09
N PRO A 639 -48.05 41.88 105.84
CA PRO A 639 -48.31 40.54 105.29
C PRO A 639 -47.03 39.65 105.18
N PRO A 640 -47.08 38.51 104.46
CA PRO A 640 -46.03 38.32 103.44
C PRO A 640 -46.44 37.61 102.14
N SER A 641 -45.46 37.61 101.23
CA SER A 641 -45.40 37.32 99.80
C SER A 641 -45.44 35.84 99.36
N ARG A 642 -46.02 35.61 98.16
CA ARG A 642 -45.75 34.63 97.05
C ARG A 642 -44.82 33.41 97.28
N PRO A 643 -45.09 32.26 96.60
CA PRO A 643 -44.43 31.99 95.30
C PRO A 643 -45.26 31.25 94.21
N ARG A 644 -44.74 31.34 92.97
CA ARG A 644 -45.07 30.64 91.70
C ARG A 644 -44.61 29.18 91.73
N ILE A 645 -45.24 28.28 90.93
CA ILE A 645 -44.59 27.34 89.95
C ILE A 645 -45.57 26.29 89.35
N ILE A 646 -45.60 26.21 87.98
CA ILE A 646 -45.78 25.07 87.03
C ILE A 646 -47.13 24.28 87.06
N SER A 647 -47.92 24.10 85.98
CA SER A 647 -47.58 23.39 84.72
C SER A 647 -48.65 23.50 83.60
N ARG A 648 -48.14 23.34 82.37
CA ARG A 648 -48.76 22.95 81.08
C ARG A 648 -49.91 21.92 81.16
N THR A 649 -50.93 22.08 80.30
CA THR A 649 -51.21 21.22 79.11
C THR A 649 -52.56 21.57 78.45
N SER A 650 -52.55 21.88 77.15
CA SER A 650 -53.69 21.76 76.23
C SER A 650 -53.11 21.54 74.82
N SER A 651 -53.44 20.42 74.17
CA SER A 651 -54.47 20.31 73.10
C SER A 651 -53.99 20.98 71.80
N ALA A 652 -53.90 20.35 70.62
CA ALA A 652 -54.74 19.33 70.02
C ALA A 652 -54.08 18.71 68.75
N ALA A 653 -54.65 17.58 68.32
CA ALA A 653 -54.88 17.15 66.93
C ALA A 653 -53.69 16.62 66.08
N HIS A 654 -53.56 15.29 66.07
CA HIS A 654 -53.22 14.54 64.87
C HIS A 654 -54.53 14.02 64.26
N SER A 655 -54.84 14.46 63.05
CA SER A 655 -55.89 13.88 62.22
C SER A 655 -55.22 13.10 61.09
N ALA A 656 -55.33 11.78 61.16
CA ALA A 656 -55.04 10.89 60.06
C ALA A 656 -56.13 11.03 58.99
N ARG A 657 -55.73 11.14 57.73
CA ARG A 657 -56.52 10.69 56.58
C ARG A 657 -55.57 10.28 55.45
N SER A 658 -55.61 8.99 55.19
CA SER A 658 -55.26 8.31 53.94
C SER A 658 -55.94 8.95 52.73
N PHE A 659 -55.31 8.89 51.57
CA PHE A 659 -55.96 8.35 50.37
C PHE A 659 -54.90 7.94 49.34
N ASP A 660 -55.11 6.73 48.81
CA ASP A 660 -54.50 6.20 47.61
C ASP A 660 -54.73 7.11 46.40
N ASP A 661 -53.81 7.07 45.43
CA ASP A 661 -54.18 6.82 44.03
C ASP A 661 -52.94 6.51 43.20
N THR A 662 -52.98 5.33 42.56
CA THR A 662 -52.24 5.01 41.33
C THR A 662 -52.97 5.68 40.15
N PRO A 663 -52.36 5.87 38.96
CA PRO A 663 -52.33 4.76 37.98
C PRO A 663 -51.14 4.73 36.99
N LEU A 664 -50.91 3.53 36.43
CA LEU A 664 -50.61 3.15 35.02
C LEU A 664 -49.52 3.94 34.25
N ALA A 665 -48.77 3.40 33.30
CA ALA A 665 -48.36 2.10 32.78
C ALA A 665 -47.43 2.50 31.61
N GLU A 666 -46.40 1.72 31.27
CA GLU A 666 -46.09 1.35 29.87
C GLU A 666 -44.80 0.52 29.77
N GLU A 667 -44.91 -0.49 28.93
CA GLU A 667 -43.96 -1.51 28.55
C GLU A 667 -42.76 -0.91 27.80
N SER A 668 -41.60 -1.58 27.86
CA SER A 668 -40.74 -1.81 26.68
C SER A 668 -39.61 -2.78 27.01
N THR A 669 -39.65 -3.91 26.31
CA THR A 669 -38.67 -4.98 26.17
C THR A 669 -37.43 -4.56 25.35
N SER A 670 -36.23 -5.07 25.69
CA SER A 670 -35.15 -5.42 24.73
C SER A 670 -33.94 -5.97 25.50
N SER A 671 -33.73 -7.30 25.55
CA SER A 671 -33.00 -8.12 24.56
C SER A 671 -31.48 -7.92 24.61
N SER A 672 -30.86 -8.87 25.31
CA SER A 672 -29.48 -9.32 25.17
C SER A 672 -29.16 -9.70 23.72
N ILE A 673 -28.07 -9.14 23.18
CA ILE A 673 -27.43 -9.60 21.94
C ILE A 673 -25.95 -9.85 22.24
N SER A 674 -25.58 -11.12 22.06
CA SER A 674 -24.24 -11.63 21.82
C SER A 674 -23.70 -11.13 20.48
N LEU A 675 -22.43 -10.75 20.44
CA LEU A 675 -21.70 -10.50 19.18
C LEU A 675 -20.61 -11.56 18.99
N PRO A 676 -20.31 -11.95 17.74
CA PRO A 676 -19.20 -12.85 17.40
C PRO A 676 -17.83 -12.21 17.59
#